data_AF-A0A919F525-F1
#
_entry.id   AF-A0A919F525-F1
#
_cell.length_a   1.000
_cell.length_b   1.000
_cell.length_c   1.000
_cell.angle_alpha   90.00
_cell.angle_beta   90.00
_cell.angle_gamma   90.00
#
_symmetry.space_group_name_H-M   'P 1'
#
loop_
_entity.id
_entity.type
_entity.pdbx_description
1 polymer ?
#
loop_
_entity_poly.entity_id
_entity_poly.type
_entity_poly.pdbx_seq_one_letter_code
_entity_poly.pdbx_strand_id
1 'polypeptide(L)'
;MALVASPASAEIRKLSQDWRFHAGEVAGAERAGFADRSWQSVVVPHDFSIMDTPDGRPPFDRDTPSGQDSGYLPGGIGWYRRHVDLSADDAGRIVRLNFEAVYMDADIWVNGEHLKRHRYGYTAFSVDLTGKVRPGDNVIVVRVNHVDPSSRWYAGSGLIRPVALEILDPVHIEPESVFVTTPVAGEDRGVVAVAAALVNRSGKAQSAEWVARVVSASGETVAEARRTEALPAGARAERSQQLAVANPRLWSPDAPNLYTLVQQIRIGGATVDERRTRFGIRTIALDAADGLRINGRKVLLRGGNIHHDNYMIGAAGMPDADARKVALMKAAGYNAIRSAHNPASQATLDAADELGMLVIDEAFDSWSKSKKPQDYSRFFAEDWPQDIDSLVVSGRNHPSVLFWSIGNEIPEDGTPEGVESARRLAERVRSLDPTRPVTQGINADPPRSTRQAGVLGVAGYNYHVHLFAEEHERLPGLAMYTSESTSKEFFRYWRAVETMPWVIGDFVWTAVDYLGEAGIGWMGYSQDWQKLGPYPWHLAYSGEIDATGRLRPAAYYRQVVWKTGMVPISAFVRQPRGTEDLPDRHLYPVVQPHLDWSLDDVHPSWTWPGQEGRRQEVQVYSEFPEVELFLNGKSLGRKPVGQDSEYKALYEVPYAPGRLLAVGYRDGREAGRWELRTAGAPAVAEASSDRSRLRANGEDLAYIAVELRDADGTPIYARKDDRQVRVRVTGAGTLAGIGNGNPVDVSSFQSGERKTFHGRVVAVVRAGVRAGPITVDIDVEGLPSRRIRLDAVTP
;
A
#
# COMPACT_ATOMS: atom_id res chain seq x y z
N MET A 1 34.95 37.42 -11.70
CA MET A 1 34.65 35.99 -11.94
C MET A 1 33.21 35.77 -11.54
N ALA A 2 32.37 35.32 -12.47
CA ALA A 2 30.94 35.17 -12.26
C ALA A 2 30.66 34.12 -11.17
N LEU A 3 30.06 34.54 -10.06
CA LEU A 3 29.40 33.63 -9.12
C LEU A 3 28.26 32.96 -9.89
N VAL A 4 28.44 31.67 -10.19
CA VAL A 4 27.36 30.81 -10.66
C VAL A 4 26.32 30.81 -9.54
N ALA A 5 25.16 31.41 -9.79
CA ALA A 5 24.06 31.38 -8.84
C ALA A 5 23.71 29.91 -8.58
N SER A 6 23.87 29.45 -7.33
CA SER A 6 23.42 28.13 -6.89
C SER A 6 21.92 27.97 -7.23
N PRO A 7 21.46 26.76 -7.54
CA PRO A 7 20.06 26.55 -7.90
C PRO A 7 19.16 27.05 -6.76
N ALA A 8 18.15 27.82 -7.15
CA ALA A 8 17.18 28.41 -6.24
C ALA A 8 16.17 27.41 -5.70
N SER A 9 16.17 26.16 -6.19
CA SER A 9 15.35 25.07 -5.66
C SER A 9 16.12 24.36 -4.57
N ALA A 10 15.43 23.96 -3.51
CA ALA A 10 15.93 22.91 -2.62
C ALA A 10 16.39 21.72 -3.47
N GLU A 11 17.64 21.30 -3.27
CA GLU A 11 18.18 20.17 -3.99
C GLU A 11 17.90 18.90 -3.18
N ILE A 12 17.07 18.02 -3.73
CA ILE A 12 16.81 16.69 -3.18
C ILE A 12 17.65 15.68 -3.96
N ARG A 13 18.72 15.19 -3.33
CA ARG A 13 19.55 14.10 -3.85
C ARG A 13 19.01 12.78 -3.33
N LYS A 14 18.33 12.02 -4.18
CA LYS A 14 17.94 10.64 -3.85
C LYS A 14 19.17 9.80 -3.57
N LEU A 15 19.17 9.10 -2.44
CA LEU A 15 20.24 8.21 -2.03
C LEU A 15 19.80 6.75 -2.20
N SER A 16 19.42 6.32 -3.41
CA SER A 16 19.05 4.91 -3.65
C SER A 16 20.24 4.01 -3.99
N GLN A 17 21.24 4.50 -4.69
CA GLN A 17 22.33 3.68 -5.26
C GLN A 17 23.52 3.50 -4.30
N ASP A 18 24.58 2.77 -4.64
CA ASP A 18 25.89 2.82 -3.93
C ASP A 18 25.90 2.53 -2.42
N TRP A 19 24.83 1.97 -1.86
CA TRP A 19 24.82 1.49 -0.48
C TRP A 19 25.60 0.19 -0.38
N ARG A 20 26.34 0.05 0.71
CA ARG A 20 27.02 -1.15 1.14
C ARG A 20 26.24 -1.77 2.29
N PHE A 21 25.94 -3.06 2.18
CA PHE A 21 25.14 -3.79 3.16
C PHE A 21 25.89 -5.01 3.72
N HIS A 22 25.71 -5.23 5.02
CA HIS A 22 26.14 -6.44 5.70
C HIS A 22 25.05 -6.92 6.65
N ALA A 23 24.67 -8.19 6.53
CA ALA A 23 23.75 -8.86 7.45
C ALA A 23 24.50 -9.35 8.70
N GLY A 24 23.91 -9.15 9.88
CA GLY A 24 24.51 -9.46 11.16
C GLY A 24 25.30 -8.30 11.78
N GLU A 25 25.67 -8.46 13.04
CA GLU A 25 26.40 -7.46 13.82
C GLU A 25 27.85 -7.30 13.34
N VAL A 26 28.35 -6.07 13.29
CA VAL A 26 29.72 -5.77 12.85
C VAL A 26 30.39 -4.75 13.78
N ALA A 27 31.40 -5.20 14.52
CA ALA A 27 32.13 -4.34 15.44
C ALA A 27 32.91 -3.23 14.71
N GLY A 28 32.72 -1.98 15.15
CA GLY A 28 33.46 -0.83 14.64
C GLY A 28 32.99 -0.31 13.28
N ALA A 29 31.86 -0.81 12.76
CA ALA A 29 31.24 -0.39 11.51
C ALA A 29 30.69 1.04 11.54
N GLU A 30 30.52 1.63 12.72
CA GLU A 30 30.15 3.03 12.91
C GLU A 30 31.31 3.99 12.55
N ARG A 31 32.56 3.53 12.59
CA ARG A 31 33.75 4.38 12.37
C ARG A 31 33.84 4.83 10.92
N ALA A 32 34.21 6.10 10.71
CA ALA A 32 34.36 6.69 9.37
C ALA A 32 35.29 5.86 8.47
N GLY A 33 36.48 5.50 8.97
CA GLY A 33 37.50 4.77 8.21
C GLY A 33 37.36 3.24 8.15
N PHE A 34 36.20 2.67 8.54
CA PHE A 34 35.98 1.24 8.44
C PHE A 34 35.97 0.78 6.96
N ALA A 35 36.60 -0.37 6.68
CA ALA A 35 36.68 -0.90 5.32
C ALA A 35 35.42 -1.71 4.97
N ASP A 36 34.57 -1.16 4.12
CA ASP A 36 33.29 -1.76 3.69
C ASP A 36 33.30 -2.25 2.23
N ARG A 37 34.47 -2.26 1.57
CA ARG A 37 34.59 -2.66 0.15
C ARG A 37 34.14 -4.10 -0.12
N SER A 38 34.21 -4.97 0.88
CA SER A 38 33.76 -6.36 0.80
C SER A 38 32.26 -6.54 1.04
N TRP A 39 31.55 -5.49 1.46
CA TRP A 39 30.12 -5.54 1.71
C TRP A 39 29.33 -5.55 0.41
N GLN A 40 28.16 -6.17 0.45
CA GLN A 40 27.28 -6.30 -0.71
C GLN A 40 26.82 -4.91 -1.17
N SER A 41 26.86 -4.65 -2.48
CA SER A 41 26.24 -3.45 -3.03
C SER A 41 24.73 -3.67 -3.13
N VAL A 42 23.95 -2.74 -2.59
CA VAL A 42 22.48 -2.80 -2.64
C VAL A 42 21.90 -1.48 -3.13
N VAL A 43 20.65 -1.55 -3.59
CA VAL A 43 19.83 -0.38 -3.90
C VAL A 43 18.79 -0.25 -2.82
N VAL A 44 18.60 0.95 -2.30
CA VAL A 44 17.57 1.32 -1.32
C VAL A 44 16.39 1.97 -2.05
N PRO A 45 15.11 1.64 -1.75
CA PRO A 45 14.63 0.76 -0.68
C PRO A 45 15.16 -0.68 -0.71
N HIS A 46 15.57 -1.20 0.44
CA HIS A 46 16.15 -2.54 0.58
C HIS A 46 15.60 -3.25 1.81
N ASP A 47 15.04 -4.44 1.57
CA ASP A 47 14.60 -5.39 2.59
C ASP A 47 15.53 -6.60 2.58
N PHE A 48 16.29 -6.80 3.66
CA PHE A 48 17.23 -7.92 3.72
C PHE A 48 16.59 -9.25 4.15
N SER A 49 15.36 -9.23 4.69
CA SER A 49 14.66 -10.44 5.12
C SER A 49 14.14 -11.29 3.96
N ILE A 50 13.98 -10.69 2.78
CA ILE A 50 13.52 -11.39 1.56
C ILE A 50 14.67 -11.96 0.72
N MET A 51 15.91 -11.68 1.10
CA MET A 51 17.08 -12.10 0.33
C MET A 51 17.46 -13.54 0.61
N ASP A 52 17.90 -14.24 -0.42
CA ASP A 52 18.52 -15.55 -0.23
C ASP A 52 19.70 -15.42 0.73
N THR A 53 19.89 -16.46 1.55
CA THR A 53 21.00 -16.51 2.51
C THR A 53 22.35 -16.48 1.76
N PRO A 54 23.46 -16.11 2.41
CA PRO A 54 24.77 -16.03 1.75
C PRO A 54 25.26 -17.33 1.08
N ASP A 55 24.75 -18.49 1.50
CA ASP A 55 24.99 -19.80 0.90
C ASP A 55 24.01 -20.18 -0.24
N GLY A 56 23.14 -19.24 -0.64
CA GLY A 56 22.24 -19.36 -1.78
C GLY A 56 20.94 -20.12 -1.51
N ARG A 57 20.53 -20.25 -0.24
CA ARG A 57 19.23 -20.86 0.11
C ARG A 57 18.12 -19.79 0.15
N PRO A 58 16.87 -20.16 -0.15
CA PRO A 58 15.73 -19.25 0.02
C PRO A 58 15.64 -18.70 1.45
N PRO A 59 15.04 -17.50 1.65
CA PRO A 59 15.02 -16.80 2.94
C PRO A 59 14.12 -17.45 4.01
N PHE A 60 13.35 -18.47 3.67
CA PHE A 60 12.34 -19.05 4.56
C PHE A 60 12.97 -19.97 5.61
N ASP A 61 12.71 -19.68 6.87
CA ASP A 61 13.18 -20.44 8.02
C ASP A 61 12.00 -20.91 8.89
N ARG A 62 11.81 -22.24 8.94
CA ARG A 62 10.77 -22.88 9.75
C ARG A 62 10.90 -22.55 11.25
N ASP A 63 12.12 -22.31 11.72
CA ASP A 63 12.45 -22.18 13.13
C ASP A 63 12.59 -20.71 13.57
N THR A 64 12.30 -19.75 12.69
CA THR A 64 12.34 -18.32 13.04
C THR A 64 11.36 -17.98 14.18
N PRO A 65 11.73 -17.16 15.17
CA PRO A 65 10.85 -16.81 16.30
C PRO A 65 9.52 -16.18 15.89
N SER A 66 9.47 -15.45 14.77
CA SER A 66 8.23 -14.86 14.26
C SER A 66 7.29 -15.85 13.59
N GLY A 67 7.76 -17.06 13.26
CA GLY A 67 6.97 -18.11 12.63
C GLY A 67 5.98 -17.60 11.57
N GLN A 68 4.71 -17.95 11.75
CA GLN A 68 3.62 -17.59 10.85
C GLN A 68 3.35 -16.09 10.73
N ASP A 69 3.62 -15.30 11.77
CA ASP A 69 3.36 -13.86 11.76
C ASP A 69 4.16 -13.18 10.64
N SER A 70 5.42 -13.59 10.47
CA SER A 70 6.32 -13.11 9.41
C SER A 70 6.24 -13.88 8.09
N GLY A 71 5.46 -14.97 8.04
CA GLY A 71 5.50 -15.90 6.90
C GLY A 71 6.81 -16.68 6.84
N TYR A 72 7.40 -16.98 8.00
CA TYR A 72 8.67 -17.67 8.18
C TYR A 72 9.88 -16.95 7.59
N LEU A 73 9.87 -15.61 7.58
CA LEU A 73 10.98 -14.77 7.13
C LEU A 73 11.64 -14.10 8.35
N PRO A 74 12.94 -14.34 8.61
CA PRO A 74 13.58 -13.87 9.83
C PRO A 74 13.93 -12.37 9.77
N GLY A 75 13.87 -11.70 10.92
CA GLY A 75 14.46 -10.39 11.14
C GLY A 75 15.98 -10.47 11.36
N GLY A 76 16.50 -9.58 12.20
CA GLY A 76 17.91 -9.56 12.60
C GLY A 76 18.54 -8.17 12.57
N ILE A 77 19.86 -8.15 12.68
CA ILE A 77 20.67 -6.94 12.61
C ILE A 77 21.18 -6.76 11.18
N GLY A 78 21.14 -5.54 10.67
CA GLY A 78 21.72 -5.18 9.38
C GLY A 78 22.47 -3.85 9.46
N TRP A 79 23.59 -3.75 8.76
CA TRP A 79 24.35 -2.52 8.65
C TRP A 79 24.37 -2.02 7.21
N TYR A 80 24.16 -0.72 7.07
CA TYR A 80 24.21 0.01 5.81
C TYR A 80 25.27 1.10 5.89
N ARG A 81 26.11 1.21 4.87
CA ARG A 81 27.11 2.27 4.73
C ARG A 81 26.99 2.92 3.36
N ARG A 82 27.10 4.25 3.32
CA ARG A 82 27.12 5.00 2.07
C ARG A 82 28.09 6.17 2.15
N HIS A 83 28.92 6.28 1.10
CA HIS A 83 29.74 7.45 0.86
C HIS A 83 28.96 8.49 0.05
N VAL A 84 29.08 9.77 0.45
CA VAL A 84 28.46 10.91 -0.23
C VAL A 84 29.49 12.03 -0.34
N ASP A 85 29.82 12.40 -1.58
CA ASP A 85 30.65 13.56 -1.87
C ASP A 85 29.81 14.84 -1.86
N LEU A 86 30.25 15.82 -1.08
CA LEU A 86 29.64 17.15 -1.02
C LEU A 86 30.61 18.21 -1.53
N SER A 87 30.11 19.15 -2.33
CA SER A 87 30.89 20.34 -2.67
C SER A 87 31.12 21.22 -1.43
N ALA A 88 32.07 22.15 -1.51
CA ALA A 88 32.27 23.12 -0.43
C ALA A 88 31.05 24.04 -0.21
N ASP A 89 30.27 24.31 -1.27
CA ASP A 89 29.01 25.08 -1.18
C ASP A 89 27.94 24.27 -0.43
N ASP A 90 27.72 23.02 -0.85
CA ASP A 90 26.72 22.13 -0.22
C ASP A 90 27.01 21.90 1.26
N ALA A 91 28.27 21.62 1.61
CA ALA A 91 28.66 21.37 2.99
C ALA A 91 28.51 22.62 3.88
N GLY A 92 28.49 23.83 3.29
CA GLY A 92 28.27 25.10 3.99
C GLY A 92 26.79 25.51 4.12
N ARG A 93 25.87 24.75 3.51
CA ARG A 93 24.42 25.00 3.51
C ARG A 93 23.71 24.23 4.63
N ILE A 94 22.39 24.32 4.66
CA ILE A 94 21.57 23.48 5.54
C ILE A 94 21.44 22.11 4.88
N VAL A 95 21.93 21.07 5.56
CA VAL A 95 21.96 19.70 5.01
C VAL A 95 21.14 18.79 5.89
N ARG A 96 20.16 18.09 5.32
CA ARG A 96 19.24 17.19 6.03
C ARG A 96 19.29 15.81 5.41
N LEU A 97 19.38 14.78 6.23
CA LEU A 97 19.24 13.39 5.80
C LEU A 97 17.86 12.88 6.19
N ASN A 98 17.07 12.53 5.19
CA ASN A 98 15.67 12.18 5.32
C ASN A 98 15.48 10.69 5.05
N PHE A 99 14.79 10.01 5.97
CA PHE A 99 14.37 8.62 5.84
C PHE A 99 12.84 8.58 5.83
N GLU A 100 12.25 7.89 4.86
CA GLU A 100 10.80 7.70 4.85
C GLU A 100 10.33 6.57 5.77
N ALA A 101 11.10 5.49 5.88
CA ALA A 101 10.91 4.44 6.90
C ALA A 101 12.14 3.53 6.98
N VAL A 102 12.47 3.10 8.20
CA VAL A 102 13.49 2.10 8.50
C VAL A 102 12.92 1.12 9.49
N TYR A 103 12.78 -0.16 9.10
CA TYR A 103 12.22 -1.19 9.98
C TYR A 103 13.33 -2.06 10.56
N MET A 104 13.63 -2.01 11.86
CA MET A 104 13.23 -0.97 12.83
C MET A 104 14.38 -0.72 13.83
N ASP A 105 14.15 0.15 14.81
CA ASP A 105 15.14 0.47 15.86
C ASP A 105 16.51 0.83 15.29
N ALA A 106 16.52 1.89 14.47
CA ALA A 106 17.66 2.31 13.69
C ALA A 106 18.54 3.32 14.43
N ASP A 107 19.85 3.13 14.36
CA ASP A 107 20.87 4.09 14.79
C ASP A 107 21.57 4.68 13.55
N ILE A 108 21.80 6.00 13.56
CA ILE A 108 22.36 6.75 12.44
C ILE A 108 23.63 7.46 12.88
N TRP A 109 24.71 7.22 12.14
CA TRP A 109 25.97 7.94 12.27
C TRP A 109 26.32 8.66 10.98
N VAL A 110 27.01 9.79 11.13
CA VAL A 110 27.70 10.44 10.02
C VAL A 110 29.13 10.72 10.45
N ASN A 111 30.10 10.30 9.63
CA ASN A 111 31.53 10.50 9.90
C ASN A 111 32.00 9.97 11.27
N GLY A 112 31.34 8.94 11.81
CA GLY A 112 31.65 8.34 13.12
C GLY A 112 30.94 8.98 14.31
N GLU A 113 30.19 10.08 14.12
CA GLU A 113 29.38 10.71 15.15
C GLU A 113 27.97 10.11 15.13
N HIS A 114 27.47 9.63 16.29
CA HIS A 114 26.08 9.18 16.42
C HIS A 114 25.15 10.38 16.48
N LEU A 115 24.16 10.44 15.60
CA LEU A 115 23.31 11.62 15.44
C LEU A 115 21.86 11.39 15.84
N LYS A 116 21.36 10.16 15.67
CA LYS A 116 19.96 9.85 15.94
C LYS A 116 19.75 8.36 16.16
N ARG A 117 18.82 8.04 17.05
CA ARG A 117 18.13 6.75 17.10
C ARG A 117 16.66 6.97 16.77
N HIS A 118 16.07 6.11 15.95
CA HIS A 118 14.65 6.15 15.61
C HIS A 118 14.06 4.75 15.72
N ARG A 119 13.05 4.58 16.57
CA ARG A 119 12.59 3.26 17.01
C ARG A 119 11.42 2.71 16.21
N TYR A 120 10.50 3.56 15.78
CA TYR A 120 9.36 3.09 15.00
C TYR A 120 9.76 2.71 13.57
N GLY A 121 9.10 1.70 13.02
CA GLY A 121 9.50 1.09 11.76
C GLY A 121 8.92 1.74 10.52
N TYR A 122 7.96 2.65 10.67
CA TYR A 122 7.08 3.07 9.58
C TYR A 122 6.91 4.60 9.43
N THR A 123 7.41 5.38 10.39
CA THR A 123 7.35 6.86 10.34
C THR A 123 8.59 7.45 9.69
N ALA A 124 8.38 8.57 9.02
CA ALA A 124 9.45 9.34 8.41
C ALA A 124 10.18 10.15 9.48
N PHE A 125 11.49 10.32 9.28
CA PHE A 125 12.29 11.17 10.15
C PHE A 125 13.48 11.78 9.43
N SER A 126 13.91 12.94 9.94
CA SER A 126 15.04 13.69 9.41
C SER A 126 16.16 13.82 10.45
N VAL A 127 17.40 13.97 9.96
CA VAL A 127 18.60 14.25 10.75
C VAL A 127 19.25 15.53 10.21
N ASP A 128 19.39 16.56 11.05
CA ASP A 128 20.13 17.77 10.68
C ASP A 128 21.64 17.50 10.69
N LEU A 129 22.24 17.54 9.49
CA LEU A 129 23.66 17.33 9.24
C LEU A 129 24.45 18.64 9.12
N THR A 130 23.79 19.79 9.26
CA THR A 130 24.43 21.11 9.13
C THR A 130 25.60 21.24 10.11
N GLY A 131 26.80 21.53 9.58
CA GLY A 131 28.04 21.64 10.36
C GLY A 131 28.67 20.31 10.80
N LYS A 132 28.03 19.16 10.49
CA LYS A 132 28.54 17.80 10.79
C LYS A 132 29.10 17.09 9.55
N VAL A 133 28.78 17.62 8.37
CA VAL A 133 29.37 17.23 7.09
C VAL A 133 30.55 18.13 6.74
N ARG A 134 31.39 17.67 5.82
CA ARG A 134 32.55 18.39 5.30
C ARG A 134 32.57 18.40 3.77
N PRO A 135 33.30 19.32 3.12
CA PRO A 135 33.58 19.21 1.70
C PRO A 135 34.33 17.90 1.38
N GLY A 136 34.00 17.28 0.26
CA GLY A 136 34.48 15.95 -0.15
C GLY A 136 33.67 14.81 0.47
N ASP A 137 34.35 13.70 0.75
CA ASP A 137 33.71 12.45 1.18
C ASP A 137 33.16 12.50 2.62
N ASN A 138 31.91 12.08 2.76
CA ASN A 138 31.21 11.87 4.02
C ASN A 138 30.61 10.46 4.06
N VAL A 139 30.69 9.82 5.22
CA VAL A 139 30.17 8.45 5.39
C VAL A 139 28.91 8.49 6.25
N ILE A 140 27.81 8.01 5.68
CA ILE A 140 26.56 7.72 6.40
C ILE A 140 26.58 6.26 6.79
N VAL A 141 26.25 5.97 8.05
CA VAL A 141 26.11 4.61 8.57
C VAL A 141 24.74 4.46 9.21
N VAL A 142 24.04 3.38 8.90
CA VAL A 142 22.78 3.01 9.54
C VAL A 142 22.87 1.59 10.06
N ARG A 143 22.62 1.40 11.35
CA ARG A 143 22.43 0.07 11.96
C ARG A 143 20.94 -0.13 12.18
N VAL A 144 20.42 -1.25 11.73
CA VAL A 144 19.02 -1.66 11.90
C VAL A 144 18.97 -2.84 12.86
N ASN A 145 18.04 -2.82 13.81
CA ASN A 145 17.89 -3.84 14.84
C ASN A 145 16.45 -4.37 14.89
N HIS A 146 16.15 -5.34 14.04
CA HIS A 146 14.84 -6.00 14.01
C HIS A 146 14.88 -7.26 14.88
N VAL A 147 14.30 -7.18 16.08
CA VAL A 147 14.21 -8.31 17.02
C VAL A 147 12.81 -8.92 16.95
N ASP A 148 12.73 -10.20 16.57
CA ASP A 148 11.47 -10.95 16.49
C ASP A 148 10.98 -11.48 17.85
N PRO A 149 9.66 -11.73 18.02
CA PRO A 149 8.58 -11.29 17.15
C PRO A 149 8.13 -9.85 17.46
N SER A 150 8.16 -8.97 16.46
CA SER A 150 7.79 -7.54 16.58
C SER A 150 6.54 -7.12 15.79
N SER A 151 5.97 -8.03 14.98
CA SER A 151 4.80 -7.75 14.14
C SER A 151 3.91 -8.98 14.01
N ARG A 152 2.63 -8.76 13.66
CA ARG A 152 1.68 -9.83 13.30
C ARG A 152 1.77 -10.23 11.83
N TRP A 153 2.26 -9.33 10.97
CA TRP A 153 2.44 -9.52 9.54
C TRP A 153 3.92 -9.43 9.16
N TYR A 154 4.26 -9.69 7.90
CA TYR A 154 5.62 -9.49 7.41
C TYR A 154 5.99 -8.00 7.38
N ALA A 155 6.87 -7.59 8.31
CA ALA A 155 7.37 -6.23 8.39
C ALA A 155 8.51 -5.93 7.39
N GLY A 156 9.30 -6.96 7.06
CA GLY A 156 10.61 -6.83 6.42
C GLY A 156 11.66 -6.22 7.36
N SER A 157 12.88 -6.07 6.86
CA SER A 157 13.99 -5.51 7.65
C SER A 157 14.91 -4.62 6.81
N GLY A 158 15.19 -3.42 7.29
CA GLY A 158 16.17 -2.53 6.67
C GLY A 158 15.65 -1.14 6.34
N LEU A 159 16.30 -0.52 5.35
CA LEU A 159 15.89 0.76 4.78
C LEU A 159 14.73 0.53 3.80
N ILE A 160 13.53 0.26 4.33
CA ILE A 160 12.39 -0.26 3.57
C ILE A 160 11.67 0.80 2.71
N ARG A 161 11.98 2.09 2.87
CA ARG A 161 11.47 3.19 2.03
C ARG A 161 12.59 4.18 1.67
N PRO A 162 12.35 5.13 0.73
CA PRO A 162 13.38 6.02 0.21
C PRO A 162 14.20 6.77 1.27
N VAL A 163 15.46 7.04 0.91
CA VAL A 163 16.40 7.87 1.66
C VAL A 163 16.89 8.99 0.74
N ALA A 164 16.95 10.22 1.25
CA ALA A 164 17.39 11.37 0.47
C ALA A 164 18.23 12.34 1.31
N LEU A 165 19.15 13.04 0.64
CA LEU A 165 19.78 14.23 1.16
C LEU A 165 19.04 15.45 0.63
N GLU A 166 18.75 16.39 1.50
CA GLU A 166 18.09 17.64 1.17
C GLU A 166 19.00 18.81 1.54
N ILE A 167 19.31 19.66 0.56
CA ILE A 167 20.24 20.79 0.71
C ILE A 167 19.49 22.10 0.49
N LEU A 168 19.50 22.96 1.51
CA LEU A 168 18.71 24.20 1.57
C LEU A 168 19.58 25.42 1.78
N ASP A 169 19.13 26.53 1.22
CA ASP A 169 19.68 27.84 1.55
C ASP A 169 19.47 28.16 3.04
N PRO A 170 20.37 28.91 3.71
CA PRO A 170 20.13 29.36 5.09
C PRO A 170 18.82 30.13 5.28
N VAL A 171 18.30 30.78 4.23
CA VAL A 171 16.95 31.38 4.23
C VAL A 171 16.02 30.52 3.38
N HIS A 172 15.14 29.77 4.02
CA HIS A 172 14.29 28.76 3.35
C HIS A 172 12.92 28.63 4.00
N ILE A 173 12.06 27.85 3.35
CA ILE A 173 10.80 27.36 3.90
C ILE A 173 11.09 26.06 4.65
N GLU A 174 10.70 25.97 5.94
CA GLU A 174 10.82 24.73 6.71
C GLU A 174 9.95 23.64 6.07
N PRO A 175 10.51 22.52 5.61
CA PRO A 175 9.78 21.58 4.74
C PRO A 175 8.53 20.98 5.40
N GLU A 176 8.66 20.56 6.66
CA GLU A 176 7.59 19.95 7.45
C GLU A 176 6.53 20.96 7.88
N SER A 177 6.77 22.27 7.73
CA SER A 177 5.80 23.30 8.13
C SER A 177 4.72 23.57 7.09
N VAL A 178 4.92 23.15 5.83
CA VAL A 178 3.99 23.47 4.74
C VAL A 178 2.66 22.77 4.96
N PHE A 179 1.59 23.56 5.05
CA PHE A 179 0.23 23.07 5.18
C PHE A 179 -0.70 23.81 4.22
N VAL A 180 -1.29 23.07 3.29
CA VAL A 180 -2.25 23.56 2.30
C VAL A 180 -3.65 23.09 2.69
N THR A 181 -4.58 24.03 2.80
CA THR A 181 -5.99 23.77 3.09
C THR A 181 -6.89 24.48 2.11
N THR A 182 -8.10 23.97 1.91
CA THR A 182 -9.08 24.51 0.95
C THR A 182 -10.39 24.85 1.65
N PRO A 183 -10.44 25.92 2.46
CA PRO A 183 -11.63 26.28 3.23
C PRO A 183 -12.85 26.62 2.36
N VAL A 184 -12.65 26.92 1.07
CA VAL A 184 -13.72 27.07 0.08
C VAL A 184 -13.35 26.26 -1.16
N ALA A 185 -14.27 25.39 -1.57
CA ALA A 185 -14.15 24.60 -2.80
C ALA A 185 -15.54 24.48 -3.45
N GLY A 186 -15.87 25.44 -4.32
CA GLY A 186 -17.08 25.48 -5.14
C GLY A 186 -16.74 25.53 -6.63
N GLU A 187 -17.74 25.33 -7.49
CA GLU A 187 -17.55 25.27 -8.95
C GLU A 187 -17.11 26.62 -9.56
N ASP A 188 -17.50 27.73 -8.95
CA ASP A 188 -17.20 29.11 -9.37
C ASP A 188 -16.00 29.71 -8.63
N ARG A 189 -15.77 29.27 -7.38
CA ARG A 189 -14.74 29.84 -6.50
C ARG A 189 -14.10 28.80 -5.58
N GLY A 190 -12.77 28.82 -5.55
CA GLY A 190 -11.94 28.16 -4.55
C GLY A 190 -11.10 29.14 -3.74
N VAL A 191 -10.77 28.79 -2.51
CA VAL A 191 -9.77 29.48 -1.68
C VAL A 191 -8.75 28.44 -1.23
N VAL A 192 -7.49 28.66 -1.60
CA VAL A 192 -6.34 27.88 -1.13
C VAL A 192 -5.66 28.68 -0.04
N ALA A 193 -5.66 28.17 1.19
CA ALA A 193 -4.96 28.74 2.32
C ALA A 193 -3.66 27.96 2.54
N VAL A 194 -2.55 28.69 2.61
CA VAL A 194 -1.20 28.15 2.76
C VAL A 194 -0.62 28.67 4.06
N ALA A 195 -0.15 27.76 4.91
CA ALA A 195 0.68 28.07 6.07
C ALA A 195 2.07 27.45 5.89
N ALA A 196 3.10 28.19 6.31
CA ALA A 196 4.49 27.75 6.28
C ALA A 196 5.34 28.56 7.26
N ALA A 197 6.41 27.95 7.78
CA ALA A 197 7.43 28.62 8.56
C ALA A 197 8.57 29.08 7.65
N LEU A 198 8.85 30.38 7.66
CA LEU A 198 10.01 30.96 6.99
C LEU A 198 11.18 31.01 7.96
N VAL A 199 12.31 30.42 7.59
CA VAL A 199 13.48 30.26 8.45
C VAL A 199 14.62 31.10 7.92
N ASN A 200 15.36 31.75 8.82
CA ASN A 200 16.64 32.37 8.54
C ASN A 200 17.70 31.83 9.51
N ARG A 201 18.46 30.82 9.10
CA ARG A 201 19.61 30.28 9.84
C ARG A 201 20.91 31.03 9.57
N SER A 202 20.88 32.11 8.77
CA SER A 202 22.06 32.93 8.54
C SER A 202 22.38 33.83 9.73
N GLY A 203 23.63 34.30 9.82
CA GLY A 203 24.08 35.22 10.86
C GLY A 203 23.65 36.69 10.65
N LYS A 204 22.77 36.98 9.67
CA LYS A 204 22.35 38.35 9.33
C LYS A 204 20.83 38.42 9.23
N ALA A 205 20.26 39.57 9.61
CA ALA A 205 18.86 39.85 9.30
C ALA A 205 18.66 39.95 7.79
N GLN A 206 17.54 39.43 7.30
CA GLN A 206 17.19 39.37 5.89
C GLN A 206 15.81 39.95 5.67
N SER A 207 15.59 40.58 4.51
CA SER A 207 14.25 40.93 4.02
C SER A 207 13.90 39.95 2.91
N ALA A 208 12.91 39.10 3.18
CA ALA A 208 12.51 38.00 2.32
C ALA A 208 11.12 38.24 1.72
N GLU A 209 11.03 38.20 0.38
CA GLU A 209 9.76 38.13 -0.33
C GLU A 209 9.35 36.66 -0.45
N TRP A 210 8.25 36.27 0.18
CA TRP A 210 7.60 34.98 0.04
C TRP A 210 6.50 35.06 -1.03
N VAL A 211 6.70 34.31 -2.11
CA VAL A 211 5.78 34.23 -3.25
C VAL A 211 5.17 32.83 -3.31
N ALA A 212 3.85 32.73 -3.24
CA ALA A 212 3.12 31.48 -3.44
C ALA A 212 2.33 31.53 -4.74
N ARG A 213 2.40 30.44 -5.53
CA ARG A 213 1.61 30.27 -6.77
C ARG A 213 0.87 28.94 -6.74
N VAL A 214 -0.41 28.97 -7.10
CA VAL A 214 -1.15 27.75 -7.44
C VAL A 214 -1.00 27.51 -8.93
N VAL A 215 -0.40 26.38 -9.28
CA VAL A 215 -0.14 25.95 -10.66
C VAL A 215 -1.06 24.77 -10.98
N SER A 216 -1.81 24.86 -12.07
CA SER A 216 -2.69 23.79 -12.54
C SER A 216 -1.89 22.65 -13.18
N ALA A 217 -2.56 21.52 -13.44
CA ALA A 217 -1.96 20.39 -14.15
C ALA A 217 -1.44 20.73 -15.57
N SER A 218 -1.92 21.80 -16.21
CA SER A 218 -1.40 22.26 -17.51
C SER A 218 -0.13 23.11 -17.39
N GLY A 219 0.32 23.41 -16.17
CA GLY A 219 1.45 24.31 -15.90
C GLY A 219 1.07 25.80 -15.81
N GLU A 220 -0.21 26.14 -15.91
CA GLU A 220 -0.68 27.52 -15.78
C GLU A 220 -0.74 27.97 -14.33
N THR A 221 -0.24 29.18 -14.02
CA THR A 221 -0.45 29.80 -12.71
C THR A 221 -1.86 30.39 -12.62
N VAL A 222 -2.71 29.78 -11.80
CA VAL A 222 -4.14 30.17 -11.66
C VAL A 222 -4.40 31.08 -10.47
N ALA A 223 -3.43 31.21 -9.55
CA ALA A 223 -3.47 32.19 -8.46
C ALA A 223 -2.05 32.49 -7.96
N GLU A 224 -1.81 33.72 -7.48
CA GLU A 224 -0.54 34.14 -6.90
C GLU A 224 -0.77 35.05 -5.67
N ALA A 225 0.07 34.89 -4.65
CA ALA A 225 0.15 35.80 -3.50
C ALA A 225 1.62 36.11 -3.18
N ARG A 226 1.86 37.30 -2.62
CA ARG A 226 3.20 37.79 -2.27
C ARG A 226 3.17 38.46 -0.91
N ARG A 227 4.25 38.29 -0.14
CA ARG A 227 4.41 38.94 1.16
C ARG A 227 5.89 39.17 1.44
N THR A 228 6.24 40.37 1.86
CA THR A 228 7.61 40.67 2.31
C THR A 228 7.67 40.58 3.83
N GLU A 229 8.69 39.89 4.33
CA GLU A 229 8.93 39.65 5.76
C GLU A 229 10.34 40.09 6.15
N ALA A 230 10.45 40.73 7.32
CA ALA A 230 11.73 40.92 7.98
C ALA A 230 12.02 39.66 8.82
N LEU A 231 13.12 38.97 8.50
CA LEU A 231 13.58 37.77 9.19
C LEU A 231 14.90 38.08 9.90
N PRO A 232 14.90 38.34 11.23
CA PRO A 232 16.12 38.45 12.01
C PRO A 232 17.04 37.24 11.85
N ALA A 233 18.32 37.40 12.18
CA ALA A 233 19.26 36.28 12.23
C ALA A 233 18.75 35.20 13.21
N GLY A 234 18.73 33.94 12.80
CA GLY A 234 18.22 32.82 13.59
C GLY A 234 16.70 32.73 13.71
N ALA A 235 15.93 33.58 13.01
CA ALA A 235 14.47 33.61 13.15
C ALA A 235 13.78 32.41 12.48
N ARG A 236 12.67 31.97 13.10
CA ARG A 236 11.66 31.08 12.51
C ARG A 236 10.30 31.76 12.62
N ALA A 237 9.67 32.06 11.49
CA ALA A 237 8.48 32.87 11.41
C ALA A 237 7.32 32.10 10.78
N GLU A 238 6.32 31.73 11.58
CA GLU A 238 5.07 31.11 11.10
C GLU A 238 4.25 32.14 10.33
N ARG A 239 3.89 31.83 9.08
CA ARG A 239 3.20 32.75 8.16
C ARG A 239 2.14 32.03 7.37
N SER A 240 1.14 32.80 6.93
CA SER A 240 0.08 32.31 6.08
C SER A 240 -0.28 33.31 4.96
N GLN A 241 -0.82 32.75 3.87
CA GLN A 241 -1.36 33.45 2.71
C GLN A 241 -2.66 32.75 2.25
N GLN A 242 -3.54 33.50 1.59
CA GLN A 242 -4.73 32.95 0.92
C GLN A 242 -4.70 33.33 -0.55
N LEU A 243 -5.05 32.36 -1.40
CA LEU A 243 -5.07 32.50 -2.85
C LEU A 243 -6.47 32.14 -3.35
N ALA A 244 -7.12 33.05 -4.06
CA ALA A 244 -8.41 32.80 -4.68
C ALA A 244 -8.21 32.17 -6.06
N VAL A 245 -8.87 31.03 -6.29
CA VAL A 245 -8.84 30.32 -7.58
C VAL A 245 -10.23 30.42 -8.20
N ALA A 246 -10.33 31.04 -9.37
CA ALA A 246 -11.59 31.13 -10.10
C ALA A 246 -11.86 29.80 -10.83
N ASN A 247 -13.11 29.32 -10.77
CA ASN A 247 -13.57 28.10 -11.43
C ASN A 247 -12.63 26.88 -11.20
N PRO A 248 -12.31 26.53 -9.95
CA PRO A 248 -11.36 25.46 -9.68
C PRO A 248 -11.91 24.11 -10.17
N ARG A 249 -11.07 23.33 -10.85
CA ARG A 249 -11.33 21.90 -11.03
C ARG A 249 -11.15 21.21 -9.69
N LEU A 250 -12.26 20.70 -9.13
CA LEU A 250 -12.26 20.06 -7.81
C LEU A 250 -11.69 18.63 -7.88
N TRP A 251 -11.01 18.21 -6.81
CA TRP A 251 -10.58 16.83 -6.64
C TRP A 251 -11.73 15.98 -6.09
N SER A 252 -11.92 14.79 -6.64
CA SER A 252 -12.77 13.72 -6.11
C SER A 252 -12.25 12.36 -6.57
N PRO A 253 -12.71 11.24 -5.99
CA PRO A 253 -12.32 9.89 -6.45
C PRO A 253 -12.58 9.61 -7.95
N ASP A 254 -13.55 10.30 -8.55
CA ASP A 254 -13.91 10.15 -9.97
C ASP A 254 -13.31 11.25 -10.86
N ALA A 255 -12.80 12.34 -10.25
CA ALA A 255 -12.17 13.46 -10.93
C ALA A 255 -10.95 13.93 -10.12
N PRO A 256 -9.81 13.22 -10.17
CA PRO A 256 -8.63 13.49 -9.34
C PRO A 256 -7.82 14.69 -9.86
N ASN A 257 -8.43 15.88 -9.90
CA ASN A 257 -7.77 17.09 -10.36
C ASN A 257 -6.75 17.58 -9.32
N LEU A 258 -5.48 17.66 -9.74
CA LEU A 258 -4.36 18.08 -8.88
C LEU A 258 -3.79 19.44 -9.29
N TYR A 259 -3.27 20.14 -8.31
CA TYR A 259 -2.51 21.38 -8.44
C TYR A 259 -1.15 21.23 -7.78
N THR A 260 -0.22 22.10 -8.15
CA THR A 260 1.06 22.27 -7.45
C THR A 260 1.10 23.66 -6.84
N LEU A 261 1.29 23.73 -5.53
CA LEU A 261 1.69 24.96 -4.86
C LEU A 261 3.20 25.14 -5.06
N VAL A 262 3.60 26.19 -5.77
CA VAL A 262 5.00 26.60 -5.91
C VAL A 262 5.24 27.78 -4.98
N GLN A 263 6.05 27.58 -3.95
CA GLN A 263 6.45 28.61 -2.99
C GLN A 263 7.90 29.00 -3.24
N GLN A 264 8.19 30.29 -3.27
CA GLN A 264 9.53 30.82 -3.47
C GLN A 264 9.89 31.82 -2.38
N ILE A 265 11.14 31.79 -1.93
CA ILE A 265 11.74 32.84 -1.10
C ILE A 265 12.71 33.62 -1.97
N ARG A 266 12.56 34.95 -1.97
CA ARG A 266 13.43 35.85 -2.73
C ARG A 266 14.11 36.86 -1.83
N ILE A 267 15.42 37.03 -2.02
CA ILE A 267 16.27 38.01 -1.35
C ILE A 267 16.86 38.94 -2.42
N GLY A 268 16.62 40.24 -2.30
CA GLY A 268 17.12 41.21 -3.28
C GLY A 268 16.65 40.93 -4.72
N GLY A 269 15.47 40.31 -4.88
CA GLY A 269 14.89 39.92 -6.17
C GLY A 269 15.34 38.56 -6.72
N ALA A 270 16.34 37.91 -6.14
CA ALA A 270 16.79 36.57 -6.53
C ALA A 270 16.09 35.50 -5.69
N THR A 271 15.58 34.44 -6.33
CA THR A 271 15.05 33.27 -5.61
C THR A 271 16.20 32.51 -4.96
N VAL A 272 16.07 32.22 -3.66
CA VAL A 272 17.05 31.47 -2.86
C VAL A 272 16.53 30.10 -2.42
N ASP A 273 15.21 29.94 -2.32
CA ASP A 273 14.54 28.67 -2.05
C ASP A 273 13.25 28.56 -2.88
N GLU A 274 12.93 27.35 -3.35
CA GLU A 274 11.70 27.00 -4.05
C GLU A 274 11.22 25.64 -3.56
N ARG A 275 9.94 25.58 -3.19
CA ARG A 275 9.23 24.38 -2.75
C ARG A 275 8.00 24.12 -3.58
N ARG A 276 7.79 22.85 -3.92
CA ARG A 276 6.64 22.37 -4.68
C ARG A 276 5.87 21.38 -3.83
N THR A 277 4.60 21.66 -3.59
CA THR A 277 3.71 20.79 -2.82
C THR A 277 2.49 20.50 -3.66
N ARG A 278 2.27 19.22 -3.96
CA ARG A 278 1.08 18.79 -4.68
C ARG A 278 -0.13 18.78 -3.73
N PHE A 279 -1.30 19.15 -4.24
CA PHE A 279 -2.55 19.13 -3.48
C PHE A 279 -3.76 19.06 -4.42
N GLY A 280 -4.95 18.88 -3.84
CA GLY A 280 -6.23 18.94 -4.56
C GLY A 280 -7.22 19.86 -3.84
N ILE A 281 -8.08 20.53 -4.60
CA ILE A 281 -9.11 21.42 -4.05
C ILE A 281 -10.39 20.63 -3.83
N ARG A 282 -10.79 20.42 -2.58
CA ARG A 282 -12.03 19.71 -2.23
C ARG A 282 -12.58 20.10 -0.87
N THR A 283 -13.84 19.76 -0.62
CA THR A 283 -14.42 19.76 0.74
C THR A 283 -14.74 18.35 1.21
N ILE A 284 -14.74 18.16 2.54
CA ILE A 284 -15.26 16.99 3.24
C ILE A 284 -16.38 17.47 4.14
N ALA A 285 -17.52 16.79 4.10
CA ALA A 285 -18.53 16.86 5.14
C ALA A 285 -18.87 15.44 5.60
N LEU A 286 -19.11 15.28 6.90
CA LEU A 286 -19.40 13.99 7.51
C LEU A 286 -20.34 14.18 8.70
N ASP A 287 -21.43 13.44 8.68
CA ASP A 287 -22.40 13.37 9.78
C ASP A 287 -23.25 12.09 9.64
N ALA A 288 -23.98 11.73 10.69
CA ALA A 288 -24.79 10.51 10.71
C ALA A 288 -26.05 10.57 9.83
N ALA A 289 -26.55 11.76 9.50
CA ALA A 289 -27.80 11.90 8.74
C ALA A 289 -27.58 11.72 7.24
N ASP A 290 -26.56 12.38 6.71
CA ASP A 290 -26.26 12.45 5.28
C ASP A 290 -25.00 11.64 4.89
N GLY A 291 -24.28 11.10 5.86
CA GLY A 291 -23.08 10.28 5.65
C GLY A 291 -21.87 11.09 5.16
N LEU A 292 -20.96 10.44 4.46
CA LEU A 292 -19.78 11.09 3.88
C LEU A 292 -20.15 11.84 2.58
N ARG A 293 -19.74 13.10 2.48
CA ARG A 293 -19.89 13.92 1.27
C ARG A 293 -18.56 14.56 0.88
N ILE A 294 -18.21 14.47 -0.40
CA ILE A 294 -17.07 15.17 -1.01
C ILE A 294 -17.62 16.14 -2.05
N ASN A 295 -17.26 17.42 -1.93
CA ASN A 295 -17.79 18.49 -2.78
C ASN A 295 -19.33 18.51 -2.79
N GLY A 296 -19.95 18.26 -1.63
CA GLY A 296 -21.41 18.19 -1.45
C GLY A 296 -22.08 16.92 -1.99
N ARG A 297 -21.35 16.01 -2.65
CA ARG A 297 -21.90 14.77 -3.20
C ARG A 297 -21.64 13.59 -2.26
N LYS A 298 -22.67 12.76 -2.00
CA LYS A 298 -22.54 11.55 -1.18
C LYS A 298 -21.55 10.58 -1.79
N VAL A 299 -20.66 10.04 -0.96
CA VAL A 299 -19.66 9.03 -1.35
C VAL A 299 -19.77 7.85 -0.37
N LEU A 300 -19.82 6.63 -0.91
CA LEU A 300 -19.69 5.40 -0.12
C LEU A 300 -18.27 4.85 -0.27
N LEU A 301 -17.70 4.37 0.84
CA LEU A 301 -16.36 3.80 0.86
C LEU A 301 -16.44 2.32 0.46
N ARG A 302 -16.04 2.05 -0.78
CA ARG A 302 -15.73 0.71 -1.31
C ARG A 302 -14.27 0.43 -0.98
N GLY A 303 -14.05 0.11 0.29
CA GLY A 303 -12.75 0.09 0.92
C GLY A 303 -12.10 -1.28 0.94
N GLY A 304 -10.79 -1.29 1.10
CA GLY A 304 -10.00 -2.48 1.36
C GLY A 304 -8.80 -2.15 2.22
N ASN A 305 -8.46 -3.07 3.12
CA ASN A 305 -7.22 -3.03 3.88
C ASN A 305 -6.08 -3.54 3.02
N ILE A 306 -4.91 -2.91 3.14
CA ILE A 306 -3.65 -3.38 2.56
C ILE A 306 -2.55 -3.36 3.62
N HIS A 307 -1.64 -4.33 3.52
CA HIS A 307 -0.31 -4.24 4.14
C HIS A 307 0.71 -3.60 3.19
N HIS A 308 1.87 -3.22 3.72
CA HIS A 308 2.88 -2.47 2.98
C HIS A 308 3.74 -3.33 2.04
N ASP A 309 3.90 -4.63 2.30
CA ASP A 309 4.77 -5.48 1.49
C ASP A 309 4.31 -5.62 0.03
N ASN A 310 5.25 -5.90 -0.86
CA ASN A 310 5.04 -6.08 -2.30
C ASN A 310 5.48 -7.50 -2.73
N TYR A 311 5.18 -8.50 -1.91
CA TYR A 311 5.40 -9.93 -2.15
C TYR A 311 6.84 -10.29 -2.56
N MET A 312 7.13 -10.49 -3.85
CA MET A 312 8.42 -10.99 -4.32
C MET A 312 9.59 -10.01 -4.16
N ILE A 313 9.31 -8.76 -3.79
CA ILE A 313 10.32 -7.76 -3.42
C ILE A 313 10.23 -7.36 -1.95
N GLY A 314 9.41 -8.07 -1.15
CA GLY A 314 9.26 -7.87 0.28
C GLY A 314 8.76 -6.47 0.65
N ALA A 315 9.28 -5.93 1.75
CA ALA A 315 8.92 -4.63 2.28
C ALA A 315 9.66 -3.46 1.58
N ALA A 316 10.48 -3.73 0.56
CA ALA A 316 11.14 -2.68 -0.21
C ALA A 316 10.08 -1.86 -0.97
N GLY A 317 9.61 -0.76 -0.36
CA GLY A 317 8.59 0.16 -0.84
C GLY A 317 9.08 1.03 -1.99
N MET A 318 9.45 0.37 -3.10
CA MET A 318 9.78 1.03 -4.36
C MET A 318 8.55 1.79 -4.87
N PRO A 319 8.66 3.07 -5.26
CA PRO A 319 7.49 3.87 -5.63
C PRO A 319 6.59 3.24 -6.69
N ASP A 320 7.17 2.57 -7.70
CA ASP A 320 6.40 1.88 -8.74
C ASP A 320 5.60 0.67 -8.22
N ALA A 321 6.10 -0.03 -7.19
CA ALA A 321 5.42 -1.18 -6.61
C ALA A 321 4.17 -0.74 -5.83
N ASP A 322 4.32 0.27 -4.98
CA ASP A 322 3.22 0.85 -4.22
C ASP A 322 2.18 1.49 -5.15
N ALA A 323 2.62 2.23 -6.17
CA ALA A 323 1.72 2.80 -7.17
C ALA A 323 0.95 1.71 -7.95
N ARG A 324 1.62 0.61 -8.32
CA ARG A 324 0.98 -0.54 -8.96
C ARG A 324 -0.10 -1.16 -8.07
N LYS A 325 0.16 -1.31 -6.77
CA LYS A 325 -0.81 -1.85 -5.80
C LYS A 325 -2.09 -1.00 -5.76
N VAL A 326 -1.95 0.32 -5.68
CA VAL A 326 -3.08 1.26 -5.72
C VAL A 326 -3.84 1.17 -7.06
N ALA A 327 -3.11 1.07 -8.18
CA ALA A 327 -3.71 0.92 -9.51
C ALA A 327 -4.51 -0.38 -9.65
N LEU A 328 -4.01 -1.50 -9.12
CA LEU A 328 -4.73 -2.77 -9.10
C LEU A 328 -6.03 -2.68 -8.30
N MET A 329 -6.02 -2.02 -7.14
CA MET A 329 -7.23 -1.79 -6.35
C MET A 329 -8.24 -0.93 -7.11
N LYS A 330 -7.81 0.19 -7.71
CA LYS A 330 -8.69 1.04 -8.51
C LYS A 330 -9.32 0.26 -9.67
N ALA A 331 -8.52 -0.54 -10.37
CA ALA A 331 -8.96 -1.39 -11.48
C ALA A 331 -9.92 -2.51 -11.03
N ALA A 332 -9.84 -2.94 -9.76
CA ALA A 332 -10.75 -3.91 -9.17
C ALA A 332 -12.09 -3.30 -8.71
N GLY A 333 -12.22 -1.97 -8.68
CA GLY A 333 -13.46 -1.27 -8.32
C GLY A 333 -13.47 -0.63 -6.94
N TYR A 334 -12.37 -0.74 -6.18
CA TYR A 334 -12.21 -0.03 -4.92
C TYR A 334 -12.09 1.49 -5.16
N ASN A 335 -12.55 2.29 -4.20
CA ASN A 335 -12.33 3.74 -4.17
C ASN A 335 -11.70 4.22 -2.86
N ALA A 336 -11.42 3.33 -1.92
CA ALA A 336 -10.80 3.66 -0.65
C ALA A 336 -9.81 2.58 -0.20
N ILE A 337 -8.76 3.02 0.49
CA ILE A 337 -7.68 2.21 1.08
C ILE A 337 -7.64 2.50 2.58
N ARG A 338 -7.45 1.47 3.39
CA ARG A 338 -6.97 1.61 4.77
C ARG A 338 -5.57 1.03 4.84
N SER A 339 -4.61 1.85 5.29
CA SER A 339 -3.20 1.45 5.44
C SER A 339 -3.03 0.66 6.74
N ALA A 340 -3.23 -0.67 6.67
CA ALA A 340 -3.27 -1.52 7.84
C ALA A 340 -1.86 -2.03 8.23
N HIS A 341 -1.33 -1.80 9.43
CA HIS A 341 -1.78 -0.86 10.48
C HIS A 341 -0.65 0.11 10.79
N ASN A 342 -0.24 0.85 9.76
CA ASN A 342 0.93 1.71 9.78
C ASN A 342 0.83 2.83 8.73
N PRO A 343 1.62 3.91 8.88
CA PRO A 343 1.61 5.02 7.94
C PRO A 343 1.86 4.55 6.50
N ALA A 344 1.00 4.99 5.58
CA ALA A 344 1.17 4.74 4.15
C ALA A 344 2.50 5.32 3.65
N SER A 345 3.06 4.72 2.59
CA SER A 345 4.21 5.34 1.91
C SER A 345 3.77 6.59 1.16
N GLN A 346 4.68 7.53 0.96
CA GLN A 346 4.44 8.71 0.14
C GLN A 346 4.05 8.30 -1.29
N ALA A 347 4.63 7.22 -1.81
CA ALA A 347 4.26 6.66 -3.11
C ALA A 347 2.81 6.11 -3.15
N THR A 348 2.33 5.51 -2.06
CA THR A 348 0.92 5.07 -1.95
C THR A 348 -0.03 6.27 -1.94
N LEU A 349 0.28 7.30 -1.15
CA LEU A 349 -0.52 8.53 -1.09
C LEU A 349 -0.47 9.29 -2.42
N ASP A 350 0.69 9.33 -3.06
CA ASP A 350 0.87 9.96 -4.36
C ASP A 350 0.06 9.27 -5.46
N ALA A 351 0.07 7.94 -5.50
CA ALA A 351 -0.74 7.18 -6.44
C ALA A 351 -2.23 7.32 -6.13
N ALA A 352 -2.62 7.39 -4.85
CA ALA A 352 -4.00 7.60 -4.46
C ALA A 352 -4.53 8.97 -4.88
N ASP A 353 -3.71 10.02 -4.76
CA ASP A 353 -4.02 11.36 -5.25
C ASP A 353 -4.29 11.38 -6.76
N GLU A 354 -3.44 10.70 -7.53
CA GLU A 354 -3.50 10.64 -9.00
C GLU A 354 -4.66 9.79 -9.53
N LEU A 355 -4.90 8.65 -8.88
CA LEU A 355 -5.90 7.67 -9.33
C LEU A 355 -7.30 7.92 -8.75
N GLY A 356 -7.43 8.89 -7.84
CA GLY A 356 -8.68 9.17 -7.15
C GLY A 356 -9.07 8.03 -6.22
N MET A 357 -8.19 7.71 -5.28
CA MET A 357 -8.45 6.78 -4.17
C MET A 357 -8.47 7.58 -2.86
N LEU A 358 -9.41 7.26 -1.98
CA LEU A 358 -9.44 7.79 -0.61
C LEU A 358 -8.56 6.95 0.30
N VAL A 359 -7.91 7.56 1.29
CA VAL A 359 -7.00 6.85 2.20
C VAL A 359 -7.39 7.11 3.65
N ILE A 360 -7.56 6.04 4.41
CA ILE A 360 -7.49 6.05 5.88
C ILE A 360 -6.04 5.71 6.22
N ASP A 361 -5.30 6.72 6.69
CA ASP A 361 -3.89 6.58 7.03
C ASP A 361 -3.77 6.30 8.54
N GLU A 362 -3.08 5.23 8.92
CA GLU A 362 -3.17 4.66 10.26
C GLU A 362 -1.85 4.70 11.02
N ALA A 363 -1.90 5.10 12.28
CA ALA A 363 -0.70 5.33 13.09
C ALA A 363 -0.12 4.05 13.69
N PHE A 364 -0.96 3.22 14.32
CA PHE A 364 -0.50 2.20 15.28
C PHE A 364 -1.36 0.94 15.29
N ASP A 365 -0.72 -0.22 15.47
CA ASP A 365 -1.39 -1.49 15.81
C ASP A 365 -1.49 -1.73 17.32
N SER A 366 -0.66 -1.06 18.11
CA SER A 366 -0.60 -1.21 19.57
C SER A 366 -0.24 0.12 20.25
N TRP A 367 -0.77 0.33 21.46
CA TRP A 367 -0.38 1.46 22.32
C TRP A 367 0.52 1.00 23.46
N SER A 368 0.09 1.03 24.73
CA SER A 368 0.92 0.65 25.88
C SER A 368 0.98 -0.87 26.08
N LYS A 369 -0.03 -1.62 25.62
CA LYS A 369 -0.06 -3.08 25.67
C LYS A 369 0.37 -3.70 24.34
N SER A 370 1.30 -4.64 24.43
CA SER A 370 1.79 -5.37 23.27
C SER A 370 0.75 -6.35 22.72
N LYS A 371 0.78 -6.50 21.40
CA LYS A 371 0.24 -7.66 20.68
C LYS A 371 1.33 -8.68 20.38
N LYS A 372 2.60 -8.23 20.25
CA LYS A 372 3.79 -9.08 20.18
C LYS A 372 4.88 -8.58 21.13
N PRO A 373 5.66 -9.49 21.75
CA PRO A 373 6.69 -9.13 22.74
C PRO A 373 7.66 -8.02 22.33
N GLN A 374 8.02 -7.93 21.04
CA GLN A 374 8.98 -6.95 20.52
C GLN A 374 8.33 -5.86 19.65
N ASP A 375 7.01 -5.67 19.71
CA ASP A 375 6.35 -4.61 18.93
C ASP A 375 6.64 -3.19 19.46
N TYR A 376 5.94 -2.20 18.89
CA TYR A 376 6.10 -0.79 19.21
C TYR A 376 5.63 -0.41 20.61
N SER A 377 4.85 -1.26 21.30
CA SER A 377 4.35 -0.93 22.65
C SER A 377 5.49 -0.67 23.66
N ARG A 378 6.67 -1.25 23.40
CA ARG A 378 7.91 -1.02 24.14
C ARG A 378 8.37 0.45 24.13
N PHE A 379 7.97 1.21 23.12
CA PHE A 379 8.42 2.58 22.86
C PHE A 379 7.30 3.61 22.91
N PHE A 380 6.04 3.16 22.83
CA PHE A 380 4.86 4.02 22.73
C PHE A 380 4.87 5.16 23.74
N ALA A 381 5.12 4.88 25.03
CA ALA A 381 5.08 5.88 26.09
C ALA A 381 5.97 7.12 25.85
N GLU A 382 7.08 6.95 25.13
CA GLU A 382 8.05 8.00 24.82
C GLU A 382 7.85 8.57 23.41
N ASP A 383 7.62 7.71 22.42
CA ASP A 383 7.75 8.05 21.01
C ASP A 383 6.42 8.39 20.30
N TRP A 384 5.27 8.06 20.90
CA TRP A 384 3.98 8.30 20.23
C TRP A 384 3.78 9.76 19.74
N PRO A 385 4.25 10.82 20.43
CA PRO A 385 4.03 12.20 19.96
C PRO A 385 4.75 12.48 18.64
N GLN A 386 6.01 12.06 18.49
CA GLN A 386 6.76 12.30 17.25
C GLN A 386 6.24 11.43 16.11
N ASP A 387 5.76 10.22 16.41
CA ASP A 387 5.31 9.29 15.38
C ASP A 387 3.90 9.65 14.87
N ILE A 388 2.99 10.11 15.74
CA ILE A 388 1.71 10.65 15.29
C ILE A 388 1.89 11.98 14.53
N ASP A 389 2.88 12.79 14.92
CA ASP A 389 3.25 14.00 14.18
C ASP A 389 3.71 13.65 12.77
N SER A 390 4.59 12.65 12.63
CA SER A 390 5.08 12.20 11.33
C SER A 390 3.95 11.74 10.42
N LEU A 391 2.99 10.96 10.92
CA LEU A 391 1.83 10.53 10.14
C LEU A 391 1.10 11.75 9.54
N VAL A 392 0.70 12.68 10.40
CA VAL A 392 -0.13 13.81 9.97
C VAL A 392 0.66 14.78 9.10
N VAL A 393 1.88 15.14 9.48
CA VAL A 393 2.69 16.12 8.76
C VAL A 393 3.07 15.62 7.36
N SER A 394 3.40 14.34 7.21
CA SER A 394 3.74 13.76 5.91
C SER A 394 2.52 13.56 5.01
N GLY A 395 1.33 13.31 5.56
CA GLY A 395 0.12 13.05 4.76
C GLY A 395 -0.81 14.25 4.54
N ARG A 396 -0.76 15.32 5.36
CA ARG A 396 -1.83 16.35 5.41
C ARG A 396 -2.07 17.17 4.14
N ASN A 397 -1.11 17.19 3.22
CA ASN A 397 -1.24 17.89 1.93
C ASN A 397 -1.83 16.99 0.83
N HIS A 398 -1.89 15.68 1.04
CA HIS A 398 -2.49 14.74 0.09
C HIS A 398 -4.02 14.88 0.09
N PRO A 399 -4.66 15.20 -1.04
CA PRO A 399 -6.12 15.21 -1.13
C PRO A 399 -6.71 13.82 -0.93
N SER A 400 -6.01 12.72 -1.20
CA SER A 400 -6.50 11.36 -0.98
C SER A 400 -6.78 11.04 0.49
N VAL A 401 -5.96 11.53 1.41
CA VAL A 401 -6.12 11.26 2.85
C VAL A 401 -7.47 11.80 3.32
N LEU A 402 -8.30 10.91 3.83
CA LEU A 402 -9.67 11.14 4.27
C LEU A 402 -9.76 11.18 5.79
N PHE A 403 -9.22 10.18 6.47
CA PHE A 403 -9.23 10.04 7.93
C PHE A 403 -7.84 9.74 8.47
N TRP A 404 -7.60 10.15 9.70
CA TRP A 404 -6.42 9.77 10.49
C TRP A 404 -6.83 8.69 11.49
N SER A 405 -6.39 7.45 11.29
CA SER A 405 -6.63 6.37 12.25
C SER A 405 -5.54 6.33 13.31
N ILE A 406 -5.92 6.35 14.58
CA ILE A 406 -4.97 6.41 15.71
C ILE A 406 -4.64 5.04 16.31
N GLY A 407 -5.29 3.98 15.83
CA GLY A 407 -5.15 2.65 16.41
C GLY A 407 -5.99 1.59 15.71
N ASN A 408 -5.58 0.34 15.84
CA ASN A 408 -6.32 -0.83 15.39
C ASN A 408 -6.44 -1.86 16.52
N GLU A 409 -7.64 -2.31 16.83
CA GLU A 409 -7.94 -3.37 17.81
C GLU A 409 -7.09 -3.25 19.08
N ILE A 410 -7.10 -2.05 19.66
CA ILE A 410 -6.17 -1.75 20.76
C ILE A 410 -6.63 -2.57 21.97
N PRO A 411 -5.74 -3.35 22.63
CA PRO A 411 -6.13 -4.17 23.78
C PRO A 411 -6.87 -3.39 24.89
N GLU A 412 -6.56 -2.11 25.03
CA GLU A 412 -7.08 -1.12 25.96
C GLU A 412 -8.41 -0.49 25.53
N ASP A 413 -8.98 -0.83 24.37
CA ASP A 413 -10.16 -0.18 23.79
C ASP A 413 -11.29 0.01 24.79
N GLY A 414 -11.76 1.24 24.99
CA GLY A 414 -12.88 1.54 25.88
C GLY A 414 -12.63 1.35 27.37
N THR A 415 -11.41 0.98 27.79
CA THR A 415 -10.96 1.12 29.19
C THR A 415 -10.67 2.59 29.50
N PRO A 416 -10.62 3.00 30.79
CA PRO A 416 -10.25 4.38 31.12
C PRO A 416 -8.89 4.82 30.52
N GLU A 417 -7.88 3.94 30.54
CA GLU A 417 -6.57 4.19 29.93
C GLU A 417 -6.65 4.32 28.41
N GLY A 418 -7.39 3.44 27.74
CA GLY A 418 -7.57 3.46 26.29
C GLY A 418 -8.29 4.71 25.81
N VAL A 419 -9.37 5.11 26.50
CA VAL A 419 -10.12 6.34 26.17
C VAL A 419 -9.25 7.58 26.35
N GLU A 420 -8.44 7.64 27.42
CA GLU A 420 -7.53 8.76 27.65
C GLU A 420 -6.40 8.83 26.61
N SER A 421 -5.81 7.68 26.26
CA SER A 421 -4.79 7.61 25.21
C SER A 421 -5.36 8.04 23.85
N ALA A 422 -6.55 7.57 23.50
CA ALA A 422 -7.26 7.96 22.29
C ALA A 422 -7.56 9.45 22.24
N ARG A 423 -8.00 10.04 23.37
CA ARG A 423 -8.25 11.48 23.49
C ARG A 423 -6.98 12.28 23.22
N ARG A 424 -5.85 11.91 23.84
CA ARG A 424 -4.54 12.58 23.65
C ARG A 424 -4.05 12.50 22.20
N LEU A 425 -4.17 11.32 21.58
CA LEU A 425 -3.83 11.11 20.17
C LEU A 425 -4.72 11.95 19.26
N ALA A 426 -6.04 11.91 19.46
CA ALA A 426 -7.00 12.66 18.66
C ALA A 426 -6.82 14.18 18.80
N GLU A 427 -6.53 14.68 19.99
CA GLU A 427 -6.20 16.09 20.22
C GLU A 427 -4.90 16.49 19.51
N ARG A 428 -3.87 15.63 19.54
CA ARG A 428 -2.63 15.89 18.82
C ARG A 428 -2.86 15.97 17.33
N VAL A 429 -3.59 15.01 16.75
CA VAL A 429 -3.97 15.03 15.32
C VAL A 429 -4.74 16.30 14.98
N ARG A 430 -5.80 16.65 15.73
CA ARG A 430 -6.59 17.87 15.49
C ARG A 430 -5.76 19.16 15.58
N SER A 431 -4.69 19.18 16.39
CA SER A 431 -3.79 20.33 16.48
C SER A 431 -2.90 20.51 15.24
N LEU A 432 -2.63 19.44 14.50
CA LEU A 432 -1.80 19.44 13.29
C LEU A 432 -2.63 19.53 12.01
N ASP A 433 -3.80 18.91 12.01
CA ASP A 433 -4.77 18.92 10.93
C ASP A 433 -6.22 18.87 11.48
N PRO A 434 -6.91 20.01 11.61
CA PRO A 434 -8.30 20.05 12.01
C PRO A 434 -9.27 19.77 10.86
N THR A 435 -8.79 19.55 9.64
CA THR A 435 -9.63 19.47 8.43
C THR A 435 -10.13 18.07 8.11
N ARG A 436 -9.63 17.05 8.82
CA ARG A 436 -9.95 15.64 8.61
C ARG A 436 -10.39 14.97 9.93
N PRO A 437 -11.42 14.09 9.90
CA PRO A 437 -11.82 13.32 11.07
C PRO A 437 -10.74 12.36 11.57
N VAL A 438 -10.70 12.19 12.90
CA VAL A 438 -9.91 11.15 13.58
C VAL A 438 -10.77 9.90 13.74
N THR A 439 -10.20 8.73 13.48
CA THR A 439 -10.86 7.43 13.57
C THR A 439 -9.98 6.37 14.24
N GLN A 440 -10.52 5.16 14.38
CA GLN A 440 -9.85 3.99 14.93
C GLN A 440 -10.59 2.73 14.45
N GLY A 441 -9.90 1.60 14.28
CA GLY A 441 -10.52 0.28 14.19
C GLY A 441 -10.80 -0.27 15.58
N ILE A 442 -12.08 -0.35 15.97
CA ILE A 442 -12.53 -0.81 17.30
C ILE A 442 -13.00 -2.26 17.21
N ASN A 443 -12.48 -3.13 18.07
CA ASN A 443 -12.85 -4.55 18.15
C ASN A 443 -13.32 -4.96 19.57
N ALA A 444 -13.97 -4.04 20.27
CA ALA A 444 -14.55 -4.28 21.60
C ALA A 444 -16.07 -4.31 21.53
N ASP A 445 -16.72 -5.04 22.43
CA ASP A 445 -18.16 -4.97 22.62
C ASP A 445 -18.60 -3.76 23.46
N PRO A 446 -19.88 -3.35 23.37
CA PRO A 446 -20.41 -2.34 24.26
C PRO A 446 -20.42 -2.83 25.73
N PRO A 447 -20.21 -1.96 26.72
CA PRO A 447 -20.10 -0.50 26.63
C PRO A 447 -18.68 0.02 26.33
N ARG A 448 -17.69 -0.84 26.08
CA ARG A 448 -16.31 -0.40 25.79
C ARG A 448 -16.24 0.30 24.44
N SER A 449 -16.80 -0.29 23.39
CA SER A 449 -16.89 0.34 22.07
C SER A 449 -17.53 1.71 22.10
N THR A 450 -18.70 1.86 22.75
CA THR A 450 -19.41 3.14 22.85
C THR A 450 -18.53 4.22 23.50
N ARG A 451 -17.81 3.90 24.58
CA ARG A 451 -16.89 4.85 25.23
C ARG A 451 -15.72 5.23 24.31
N GLN A 452 -15.17 4.25 23.59
CA GLN A 452 -14.05 4.47 22.68
C GLN A 452 -14.46 5.34 21.48
N ALA A 453 -15.60 5.00 20.86
CA ALA A 453 -16.16 5.75 19.73
C ALA A 453 -16.49 7.20 20.11
N GLY A 454 -16.90 7.45 21.36
CA GLY A 454 -17.30 8.78 21.85
C GLY A 454 -16.21 9.86 21.85
N VAL A 455 -14.92 9.52 21.65
CA VAL A 455 -13.83 10.51 21.56
C VAL A 455 -13.32 10.74 20.13
N LEU A 456 -13.86 10.00 19.15
CA LEU A 456 -13.47 10.04 17.74
C LEU A 456 -14.36 11.00 16.92
N GLY A 457 -13.92 11.34 15.70
CA GLY A 457 -14.74 12.08 14.73
C GLY A 457 -15.59 11.16 13.84
N VAL A 458 -15.19 9.89 13.72
CA VAL A 458 -15.89 8.83 12.99
C VAL A 458 -15.42 7.47 13.54
N ALA A 459 -16.33 6.52 13.73
CA ALA A 459 -15.99 5.23 14.33
C ALA A 459 -15.85 4.11 13.28
N GLY A 460 -14.70 3.46 13.25
CA GLY A 460 -14.48 2.21 12.54
C GLY A 460 -14.74 1.03 13.48
N TYR A 461 -15.55 0.08 13.05
CA TYR A 461 -15.77 -1.18 13.79
C TYR A 461 -15.24 -2.35 12.98
N ASN A 462 -14.37 -3.16 13.58
CA ASN A 462 -13.86 -4.39 12.98
C ASN A 462 -14.90 -5.50 13.19
N TYR A 463 -15.40 -6.13 12.14
CA TYR A 463 -16.28 -7.32 12.19
C TYR A 463 -17.63 -7.16 12.93
N HIS A 464 -17.93 -5.98 13.45
CA HIS A 464 -19.06 -5.72 14.36
C HIS A 464 -20.26 -5.03 13.69
N VAL A 465 -20.55 -5.31 12.40
CA VAL A 465 -21.69 -4.69 11.66
C VAL A 465 -23.04 -4.82 12.36
N HIS A 466 -23.23 -5.87 13.15
CA HIS A 466 -24.45 -6.10 13.92
C HIS A 466 -24.69 -5.07 15.04
N LEU A 467 -23.65 -4.33 15.46
CA LEU A 467 -23.74 -3.31 16.51
C LEU A 467 -24.19 -1.93 15.98
N PHE A 468 -24.18 -1.69 14.67
CA PHE A 468 -24.39 -0.33 14.13
C PHE A 468 -25.72 0.31 14.48
N ALA A 469 -26.80 -0.46 14.60
CA ALA A 469 -28.10 0.09 15.02
C ALA A 469 -28.06 0.52 16.49
N GLU A 470 -27.59 -0.35 17.38
CA GLU A 470 -27.51 -0.10 18.82
C GLU A 470 -26.52 1.03 19.15
N GLU A 471 -25.37 1.08 18.49
CA GLU A 471 -24.40 2.15 18.68
C GLU A 471 -24.91 3.49 18.17
N HIS A 472 -25.70 3.51 17.09
CA HIS A 472 -26.32 4.75 16.62
C HIS A 472 -27.34 5.29 17.62
N GLU A 473 -28.12 4.43 18.28
CA GLU A 473 -29.01 4.86 19.36
C GLU A 473 -28.25 5.51 20.52
N ARG A 474 -27.02 5.03 20.81
CA ARG A 474 -26.15 5.57 21.87
C ARG A 474 -25.39 6.83 21.44
N LEU A 475 -25.01 6.91 20.16
CA LEU A 475 -24.18 7.96 19.57
C LEU A 475 -24.82 8.49 18.26
N PRO A 476 -25.99 9.15 18.32
CA PRO A 476 -26.82 9.45 17.13
C PRO A 476 -26.18 10.44 16.15
N GLY A 477 -25.17 11.21 16.57
CA GLY A 477 -24.44 12.14 15.70
C GLY A 477 -23.24 11.52 14.97
N LEU A 478 -22.84 10.31 15.33
CA LEU A 478 -21.59 9.71 14.87
C LEU A 478 -21.81 8.89 13.59
N ALA A 479 -21.06 9.23 12.55
CA ALA A 479 -20.93 8.36 11.38
C ALA A 479 -20.02 7.17 11.70
N MET A 480 -20.30 6.04 11.06
CA MET A 480 -19.66 4.74 11.32
C MET A 480 -19.28 4.07 10.00
N TYR A 481 -18.32 3.16 10.04
CA TYR A 481 -18.00 2.28 8.92
C TYR A 481 -17.44 0.96 9.45
N THR A 482 -17.44 -0.06 8.61
CA THR A 482 -16.72 -1.29 8.92
C THR A 482 -15.26 -1.10 8.53
N SER A 483 -14.36 -1.02 9.53
CA SER A 483 -12.91 -0.82 9.29
C SER A 483 -12.21 -2.12 8.90
N GLU A 484 -12.75 -3.26 9.29
CA GLU A 484 -12.35 -4.59 8.80
C GLU A 484 -13.58 -5.48 8.65
N SER A 485 -13.73 -6.07 7.46
CA SER A 485 -14.75 -7.07 7.16
C SER A 485 -14.16 -8.30 6.51
N THR A 486 -14.99 -9.31 6.31
CA THR A 486 -14.60 -10.56 5.69
C THR A 486 -15.12 -10.66 4.26
N SER A 487 -14.39 -11.36 3.39
CA SER A 487 -14.85 -11.62 2.02
C SER A 487 -16.12 -12.46 1.99
N LYS A 488 -16.25 -13.43 2.91
CA LYS A 488 -17.39 -14.37 2.96
C LYS A 488 -18.72 -13.69 3.27
N GLU A 489 -18.73 -12.78 4.24
CA GLU A 489 -19.96 -12.09 4.69
C GLU A 489 -20.15 -10.73 4.01
N PHE A 490 -19.39 -10.41 2.96
CA PHE A 490 -19.40 -9.10 2.30
C PHE A 490 -20.82 -8.55 2.05
N PHE A 491 -21.75 -9.38 1.58
CA PHE A 491 -23.14 -8.93 1.33
C PHE A 491 -23.78 -8.35 2.59
N ARG A 492 -23.63 -9.03 3.74
CA ARG A 492 -24.16 -8.56 5.04
C ARG A 492 -23.56 -7.22 5.43
N TYR A 493 -22.25 -7.04 5.27
CA TYR A 493 -21.57 -5.76 5.55
C TYR A 493 -22.08 -4.65 4.63
N TRP A 494 -22.16 -4.91 3.33
CA TRP A 494 -22.61 -3.93 2.36
C TRP A 494 -24.09 -3.56 2.51
N ARG A 495 -24.94 -4.49 2.95
CA ARG A 495 -26.34 -4.20 3.26
C ARG A 495 -26.50 -3.12 4.32
N ALA A 496 -25.64 -3.08 5.33
CA ALA A 496 -25.67 -1.99 6.31
C ALA A 496 -25.35 -0.64 5.64
N VAL A 497 -24.34 -0.58 4.77
CA VAL A 497 -23.98 0.62 3.99
C VAL A 497 -25.16 1.12 3.14
N GLU A 498 -25.91 0.21 2.51
CA GLU A 498 -27.05 0.57 1.66
C GLU A 498 -28.28 1.05 2.44
N THR A 499 -28.47 0.57 3.68
CA THR A 499 -29.72 0.75 4.43
C THR A 499 -29.62 1.69 5.63
N MET A 500 -28.42 1.97 6.14
CA MET A 500 -28.20 2.79 7.33
C MET A 500 -27.44 4.08 6.93
N PRO A 501 -28.07 5.27 6.93
CA PRO A 501 -27.44 6.51 6.49
C PRO A 501 -26.15 6.89 7.22
N TRP A 502 -26.02 6.48 8.49
CA TRP A 502 -24.83 6.71 9.31
C TRP A 502 -23.69 5.72 9.02
N VAL A 503 -23.90 4.68 8.20
CA VAL A 503 -22.87 3.71 7.81
C VAL A 503 -22.32 4.08 6.45
N ILE A 504 -21.08 4.58 6.41
CA ILE A 504 -20.51 5.23 5.21
C ILE A 504 -19.69 4.31 4.31
N GLY A 505 -19.44 3.07 4.74
CA GLY A 505 -18.77 2.08 3.89
C GLY A 505 -18.19 0.87 4.63
N ASP A 506 -17.40 0.10 3.90
CA ASP A 506 -16.87 -1.20 4.28
C ASP A 506 -15.42 -1.36 3.79
N PHE A 507 -14.55 -1.96 4.60
CA PHE A 507 -13.15 -2.24 4.28
C PHE A 507 -12.81 -3.71 4.50
N VAL A 508 -12.65 -4.46 3.41
CA VAL A 508 -12.34 -5.89 3.48
C VAL A 508 -10.94 -6.16 4.02
N TRP A 509 -10.80 -7.22 4.81
CA TRP A 509 -9.54 -7.87 5.16
C TRP A 509 -9.32 -9.11 4.28
N THR A 510 -8.55 -9.04 3.18
CA THR A 510 -7.84 -7.84 2.66
C THR A 510 -8.11 -7.64 1.16
N ALA A 511 -7.81 -6.44 0.64
CA ALA A 511 -7.96 -6.18 -0.79
C ALA A 511 -6.83 -6.78 -1.61
N VAL A 512 -5.59 -6.72 -1.11
CA VAL A 512 -4.40 -7.29 -1.75
C VAL A 512 -3.73 -8.25 -0.77
N ASP A 513 -3.40 -9.44 -1.24
CA ASP A 513 -2.76 -10.47 -0.43
C ASP A 513 -1.34 -10.05 -0.01
N TYR A 514 -0.88 -10.60 1.11
CA TYR A 514 0.33 -10.13 1.79
C TYR A 514 1.09 -11.28 2.44
N LEU A 515 2.37 -11.03 2.77
CA LEU A 515 3.23 -11.96 3.49
C LEU A 515 2.97 -11.91 5.00
N GLY A 516 3.07 -13.06 5.66
CA GLY A 516 2.76 -13.15 7.09
C GLY A 516 1.29 -13.39 7.37
N GLU A 517 0.92 -13.36 8.65
CA GLU A 517 -0.34 -13.93 9.16
C GLU A 517 -0.70 -15.22 8.41
N ALA A 518 0.30 -16.10 8.30
CA ALA A 518 0.30 -17.15 7.28
C ALA A 518 -0.99 -17.97 7.36
N GLY A 519 -1.74 -18.04 6.28
CA GLY A 519 -2.90 -18.92 6.14
C GLY A 519 -4.16 -18.48 6.84
N ILE A 520 -4.27 -17.24 7.33
CA ILE A 520 -5.55 -16.75 7.90
C ILE A 520 -6.73 -16.87 6.93
N GLY A 521 -6.49 -16.73 5.63
CA GLY A 521 -7.51 -16.84 4.59
C GLY A 521 -7.80 -18.27 4.16
N TRP A 522 -7.03 -19.26 4.62
CA TRP A 522 -7.31 -20.67 4.34
C TRP A 522 -8.34 -21.20 5.32
N MET A 523 -9.40 -21.81 4.79
CA MET A 523 -10.69 -21.97 5.47
C MET A 523 -10.65 -22.93 6.67
N GLY A 524 -10.29 -22.37 7.82
CA GLY A 524 -10.35 -22.97 9.15
C GLY A 524 -9.64 -22.09 10.17
N TYR A 525 -10.37 -21.26 10.92
CA TYR A 525 -9.83 -20.61 12.10
C TYR A 525 -9.88 -21.57 13.29
N SER A 526 -8.80 -21.61 14.07
CA SER A 526 -8.86 -22.03 15.46
C SER A 526 -8.93 -20.75 16.31
N GLN A 527 -9.75 -20.71 17.36
CA GLN A 527 -9.80 -19.54 18.28
C GLN A 527 -8.46 -19.22 18.98
N ASP A 528 -7.47 -20.09 18.80
CA ASP A 528 -6.12 -19.87 19.23
C ASP A 528 -5.30 -19.28 18.06
N TRP A 529 -4.99 -17.98 18.17
CA TRP A 529 -4.12 -17.20 17.27
C TRP A 529 -2.72 -17.79 17.11
N GLN A 530 -2.37 -18.80 17.92
CA GLN A 530 -1.16 -19.62 17.77
C GLN A 530 -1.28 -20.71 16.68
N LYS A 531 -2.43 -20.82 15.99
CA LYS A 531 -2.69 -21.83 14.94
C LYS A 531 -2.91 -21.22 13.56
N LEU A 532 -2.07 -20.25 13.21
CA LEU A 532 -1.84 -19.85 11.82
C LEU A 532 -1.23 -21.01 11.01
N GLY A 533 -1.27 -20.91 9.68
CA GLY A 533 -0.73 -21.85 8.71
C GLY A 533 0.71 -22.28 9.03
N PRO A 534 0.97 -23.55 9.43
CA PRO A 534 2.29 -24.13 9.55
C PRO A 534 3.15 -23.94 8.30
N TYR A 535 4.45 -23.93 8.52
CA TYR A 535 5.46 -24.02 7.48
C TYR A 535 5.12 -25.18 6.52
N PRO A 536 5.13 -24.96 5.19
CA PRO A 536 5.74 -23.83 4.49
C PRO A 536 4.79 -22.68 4.11
N TRP A 537 3.66 -22.49 4.81
CA TRP A 537 2.75 -21.40 4.50
C TRP A 537 3.36 -20.02 4.78
N HIS A 538 3.28 -19.08 3.84
CA HIS A 538 3.90 -17.75 3.98
C HIS A 538 3.02 -16.57 3.59
N LEU A 539 1.91 -16.77 2.85
CA LEU A 539 0.94 -15.71 2.54
C LEU A 539 -0.25 -15.75 3.50
N ALA A 540 -0.89 -14.62 3.77
CA ALA A 540 -2.17 -14.60 4.46
C ALA A 540 -3.24 -15.38 3.70
N TYR A 541 -3.22 -15.29 2.36
CA TYR A 541 -4.16 -15.90 1.43
C TYR A 541 -5.60 -15.41 1.60
N SER A 542 -5.78 -14.21 2.17
CA SER A 542 -7.07 -13.54 2.40
C SER A 542 -7.36 -12.44 1.38
N GLY A 543 -6.37 -12.03 0.58
CA GLY A 543 -6.52 -10.98 -0.41
C GLY A 543 -7.54 -11.32 -1.49
N GLU A 544 -8.36 -10.36 -1.90
CA GLU A 544 -9.24 -10.49 -3.08
C GLU A 544 -8.50 -10.23 -4.40
N ILE A 545 -7.36 -9.57 -4.35
CA ILE A 545 -6.31 -9.53 -5.36
C ILE A 545 -5.15 -10.36 -4.82
N ASP A 546 -4.71 -11.38 -5.56
CA ASP A 546 -3.58 -12.22 -5.12
C ASP A 546 -2.25 -11.44 -5.11
N ALA A 547 -1.22 -12.04 -4.51
CA ALA A 547 0.09 -11.44 -4.37
C ALA A 547 0.79 -11.11 -5.71
N THR A 548 0.28 -11.63 -6.85
CA THR A 548 0.77 -11.34 -8.21
C THR A 548 -0.06 -10.27 -8.93
N GLY A 549 -1.16 -9.81 -8.33
CA GLY A 549 -2.10 -8.85 -8.90
C GLY A 549 -3.26 -9.48 -9.69
N ARG A 550 -3.50 -10.79 -9.58
CA ARG A 550 -4.66 -11.45 -10.22
C ARG A 550 -5.88 -11.30 -9.33
N LEU A 551 -7.04 -10.97 -9.91
CA LEU A 551 -8.30 -10.98 -9.17
C LEU A 551 -8.68 -12.40 -8.76
N ARG A 552 -9.11 -12.56 -7.51
CA ARG A 552 -9.79 -13.74 -6.99
C ARG A 552 -11.31 -13.55 -7.08
N PRO A 553 -12.11 -14.64 -7.02
CA PRO A 553 -13.56 -14.59 -7.24
C PRO A 553 -14.31 -13.59 -6.34
N ALA A 554 -13.83 -13.34 -5.12
CA ALA A 554 -14.38 -12.34 -4.22
C ALA A 554 -14.41 -10.91 -4.81
N ALA A 555 -13.35 -10.50 -5.52
CA ALA A 555 -13.31 -9.18 -6.16
C ALA A 555 -14.40 -9.03 -7.24
N TYR A 556 -14.66 -10.09 -8.02
CA TYR A 556 -15.73 -10.09 -9.02
C TYR A 556 -17.11 -10.02 -8.35
N TYR A 557 -17.29 -10.70 -7.21
CA TYR A 557 -18.51 -10.60 -6.45
C TYR A 557 -18.76 -9.17 -5.94
N ARG A 558 -17.71 -8.48 -5.47
CA ARG A 558 -17.81 -7.06 -5.09
C ARG A 558 -18.20 -6.16 -6.26
N GLN A 559 -17.58 -6.35 -7.42
CA GLN A 559 -17.89 -5.57 -8.62
C GLN A 559 -19.38 -5.62 -8.97
N VAL A 560 -20.00 -6.80 -8.82
CA VAL A 560 -21.44 -7.01 -9.04
C VAL A 560 -22.29 -6.31 -7.97
N VAL A 561 -22.02 -6.53 -6.69
CA VAL A 561 -22.84 -5.95 -5.60
C VAL A 561 -22.70 -4.42 -5.55
N TRP A 562 -21.49 -3.90 -5.79
CA TRP A 562 -21.23 -2.47 -5.94
C TRP A 562 -21.76 -1.87 -7.23
N LYS A 563 -22.23 -2.71 -8.18
CA LYS A 563 -22.78 -2.30 -9.48
C LYS A 563 -21.79 -1.42 -10.25
N THR A 564 -20.54 -1.86 -10.27
CA THR A 564 -19.44 -1.12 -10.91
C THR A 564 -19.57 -1.11 -12.44
N GLY A 565 -20.29 -2.07 -13.02
CA GLY A 565 -20.37 -2.26 -14.46
C GLY A 565 -19.07 -2.77 -15.11
N MET A 566 -18.03 -3.08 -14.33
CA MET A 566 -16.73 -3.54 -14.83
C MET A 566 -16.82 -4.97 -15.38
N VAL A 567 -17.18 -5.93 -14.52
CA VAL A 567 -17.49 -7.30 -14.90
C VAL A 567 -18.90 -7.63 -14.37
N PRO A 568 -19.95 -7.37 -15.16
CA PRO A 568 -21.33 -7.47 -14.69
C PRO A 568 -21.84 -8.91 -14.55
N ILE A 569 -21.10 -9.90 -15.06
CA ILE A 569 -21.39 -11.33 -14.88
C ILE A 569 -20.11 -12.14 -14.90
N SER A 570 -19.97 -13.09 -13.97
CA SER A 570 -18.81 -13.98 -13.86
C SER A 570 -19.21 -15.33 -13.27
N ALA A 571 -18.61 -16.43 -13.75
CA ALA A 571 -18.89 -17.78 -13.26
C ALA A 571 -17.64 -18.46 -12.70
N PHE A 572 -17.81 -19.19 -11.60
CA PHE A 572 -16.78 -19.94 -10.90
C PHE A 572 -17.30 -21.32 -10.50
N VAL A 573 -16.39 -22.26 -10.27
CA VAL A 573 -16.72 -23.62 -9.86
C VAL A 573 -16.13 -23.86 -8.48
N ARG A 574 -16.96 -24.30 -7.54
CA ARG A 574 -16.48 -24.74 -6.23
C ARG A 574 -15.52 -25.89 -6.40
N GLN A 575 -14.39 -25.85 -5.69
CA GLN A 575 -13.38 -26.89 -5.77
C GLN A 575 -14.01 -28.28 -5.54
N PRO A 576 -13.96 -29.19 -6.53
CA PRO A 576 -14.48 -30.54 -6.37
C PRO A 576 -13.70 -31.33 -5.32
N ARG A 577 -14.40 -32.11 -4.51
CA ARG A 577 -13.77 -32.97 -3.51
C ARG A 577 -12.77 -33.94 -4.16
N GLY A 578 -11.59 -34.06 -3.57
CA GLY A 578 -10.48 -34.89 -4.07
C GLY A 578 -9.67 -34.25 -5.19
N THR A 579 -9.87 -32.95 -5.46
CA THR A 579 -9.09 -32.17 -6.43
C THR A 579 -8.39 -30.98 -5.79
N GLU A 580 -8.30 -30.99 -4.46
CA GLU A 580 -7.71 -29.92 -3.66
C GLU A 580 -6.27 -29.65 -4.09
N ASP A 581 -6.00 -28.40 -4.42
CA ASP A 581 -4.75 -27.91 -4.99
C ASP A 581 -3.79 -27.36 -3.92
N LEU A 582 -4.31 -27.07 -2.73
CA LEU A 582 -3.61 -26.70 -1.49
C LEU A 582 -3.92 -27.72 -0.36
N PRO A 583 -3.10 -27.79 0.70
CA PRO A 583 -3.29 -28.76 1.79
C PRO A 583 -4.70 -28.75 2.40
N ASP A 584 -5.25 -29.95 2.65
CA ASP A 584 -6.64 -30.23 3.03
C ASP A 584 -7.13 -29.49 4.31
N ARG A 585 -8.40 -29.06 4.31
CA ARG A 585 -9.16 -28.53 5.46
C ARG A 585 -9.16 -29.45 6.68
N HIS A 586 -8.91 -30.75 6.53
CA HIS A 586 -8.74 -31.65 7.68
C HIS A 586 -7.55 -31.29 8.58
N LEU A 587 -6.60 -30.47 8.11
CA LEU A 587 -5.54 -29.89 8.93
C LEU A 587 -6.05 -28.82 9.90
N TYR A 588 -7.19 -28.18 9.59
CA TYR A 588 -7.77 -27.07 10.38
C TYR A 588 -9.28 -27.28 10.57
N PRO A 589 -9.71 -28.08 11.56
CA PRO A 589 -11.14 -28.26 11.83
C PRO A 589 -11.79 -26.92 12.20
N VAL A 590 -12.85 -26.56 11.48
CA VAL A 590 -13.65 -25.35 11.74
C VAL A 590 -14.34 -25.48 13.10
N VAL A 591 -14.00 -24.58 14.03
CA VAL A 591 -14.70 -24.44 15.32
C VAL A 591 -15.51 -23.16 15.30
N GLN A 592 -16.82 -23.26 15.51
CA GLN A 592 -17.72 -22.11 15.56
C GLN A 592 -17.70 -21.44 16.94
N PRO A 593 -17.82 -20.09 17.04
CA PRO A 593 -17.82 -19.13 15.94
C PRO A 593 -16.41 -18.87 15.38
N HIS A 594 -16.32 -18.55 14.08
CA HIS A 594 -15.10 -18.15 13.39
C HIS A 594 -15.37 -17.05 12.34
N LEU A 595 -14.31 -16.32 11.94
CA LEU A 595 -14.32 -15.37 10.84
C LEU A 595 -13.77 -16.04 9.57
N ASP A 596 -14.46 -15.85 8.44
CA ASP A 596 -14.08 -16.39 7.13
C ASP A 596 -13.49 -15.29 6.24
N TRP A 597 -12.19 -14.99 6.39
CA TRP A 597 -11.53 -13.90 5.66
C TRP A 597 -11.49 -14.09 4.13
N SER A 598 -11.54 -15.34 3.65
CA SER A 598 -11.71 -15.65 2.23
C SER A 598 -13.15 -16.02 1.89
N LEU A 599 -13.52 -15.80 0.62
CA LEU A 599 -14.73 -16.41 0.06
C LEU A 599 -14.57 -17.94 -0.02
N ASP A 600 -15.64 -18.63 -0.41
CA ASP A 600 -15.56 -20.05 -0.78
C ASP A 600 -14.42 -20.32 -1.76
N ASP A 601 -13.82 -21.50 -1.64
CA ASP A 601 -12.81 -21.97 -2.59
C ASP A 601 -13.47 -22.35 -3.91
N VAL A 602 -13.56 -21.33 -4.77
CA VAL A 602 -14.12 -21.39 -6.10
C VAL A 602 -13.04 -20.97 -7.10
N HIS A 603 -13.06 -21.58 -8.28
CA HIS A 603 -12.03 -21.37 -9.29
C HIS A 603 -12.63 -20.94 -10.64
N PRO A 604 -11.93 -20.10 -11.42
CA PRO A 604 -12.33 -19.72 -12.77
C PRO A 604 -11.93 -20.81 -13.80
N SER A 605 -12.29 -22.07 -13.54
CA SER A 605 -11.85 -23.22 -14.35
C SER A 605 -12.98 -24.24 -14.55
N TRP A 606 -13.09 -24.78 -15.77
CA TRP A 606 -13.91 -25.96 -16.10
C TRP A 606 -13.04 -27.18 -16.43
N THR A 607 -11.90 -27.32 -15.76
CA THR A 607 -10.92 -28.40 -15.99
C THR A 607 -10.78 -29.26 -14.73
N TRP A 608 -11.58 -30.33 -14.65
CA TRP A 608 -11.69 -31.20 -13.48
C TRP A 608 -11.59 -32.70 -13.86
N PRO A 609 -10.45 -33.14 -14.42
CA PRO A 609 -10.28 -34.52 -14.89
C PRO A 609 -10.51 -35.52 -13.74
N GLY A 610 -11.23 -36.61 -14.02
CA GLY A 610 -11.60 -37.62 -13.02
C GLY A 610 -12.88 -37.31 -12.25
N GLN A 611 -13.53 -36.18 -12.53
CA GLN A 611 -14.81 -35.79 -11.96
C GLN A 611 -15.99 -36.02 -12.92
N GLU A 612 -15.79 -36.71 -14.05
CA GLU A 612 -16.82 -36.91 -15.09
C GLU A 612 -18.11 -37.51 -14.51
N GLY A 613 -19.25 -36.88 -14.83
CA GLY A 613 -20.58 -37.23 -14.35
C GLY A 613 -20.89 -36.81 -12.91
N ARG A 614 -19.89 -36.46 -12.09
CA ARG A 614 -20.11 -35.95 -10.73
C ARG A 614 -20.64 -34.53 -10.77
N ARG A 615 -21.51 -34.19 -9.82
CA ARG A 615 -22.11 -32.86 -9.71
C ARG A 615 -21.09 -31.87 -9.16
N GLN A 616 -20.93 -30.75 -9.87
CA GLN A 616 -20.10 -29.62 -9.48
C GLN A 616 -20.99 -28.43 -9.20
N GLU A 617 -20.73 -27.75 -8.09
CA GLU A 617 -21.39 -26.52 -7.73
C GLU A 617 -20.78 -25.37 -8.55
N VAL A 618 -21.58 -24.77 -9.42
CA VAL A 618 -21.21 -23.59 -10.21
C VAL A 618 -21.90 -22.38 -9.62
N GLN A 619 -21.11 -21.35 -9.31
CA GLN A 619 -21.59 -20.08 -8.80
C GLN A 619 -21.46 -19.01 -9.90
N VAL A 620 -22.56 -18.33 -10.22
CA VAL A 620 -22.56 -17.19 -11.14
C VAL A 620 -22.91 -15.93 -10.37
N TYR A 621 -22.03 -14.93 -10.39
CA TYR A 621 -22.31 -13.59 -9.88
C TYR A 621 -22.83 -12.73 -11.02
N SER A 622 -23.91 -11.97 -10.81
CA SER A 622 -24.55 -11.22 -11.90
C SER A 622 -25.24 -9.94 -11.42
N GLU A 623 -24.99 -8.83 -12.11
CA GLU A 623 -25.76 -7.57 -12.01
C GLU A 623 -27.10 -7.66 -12.75
N PHE A 624 -27.29 -8.68 -13.60
CA PHE A 624 -28.51 -8.89 -14.36
C PHE A 624 -29.54 -9.68 -13.54
N PRO A 625 -30.85 -9.35 -13.68
CA PRO A 625 -31.92 -9.95 -12.87
C PRO A 625 -32.20 -11.43 -13.14
N GLU A 626 -31.71 -11.98 -14.25
CA GLU A 626 -31.80 -13.41 -14.53
C GLU A 626 -30.49 -13.93 -15.14
N VAL A 627 -30.15 -15.17 -14.81
CA VAL A 627 -29.01 -15.90 -15.39
C VAL A 627 -29.50 -17.23 -15.95
N GLU A 628 -29.00 -17.63 -17.11
CA GLU A 628 -29.16 -18.97 -17.66
C GLU A 628 -27.79 -19.60 -17.90
N LEU A 629 -27.62 -20.85 -17.44
CA LEU A 629 -26.36 -21.58 -17.59
C LEU A 629 -26.51 -22.65 -18.66
N PHE A 630 -25.50 -22.79 -19.51
CA PHE A 630 -25.46 -23.78 -20.59
C PHE A 630 -24.20 -24.65 -20.44
N LEU A 631 -24.37 -25.97 -20.55
CA LEU A 631 -23.26 -26.90 -20.71
C LEU A 631 -23.31 -27.49 -22.13
N ASN A 632 -22.26 -27.27 -22.91
CA ASN A 632 -22.13 -27.77 -24.28
C ASN A 632 -23.35 -27.42 -25.16
N GLY A 633 -23.86 -26.20 -25.00
CA GLY A 633 -25.02 -25.68 -25.73
C GLY A 633 -26.39 -26.09 -25.19
N LYS A 634 -26.45 -26.99 -24.21
CA LYS A 634 -27.70 -27.39 -23.55
C LYS A 634 -27.97 -26.50 -22.34
N SER A 635 -29.14 -25.86 -22.33
CA SER A 635 -29.60 -25.07 -21.16
C SER A 635 -29.77 -25.96 -19.93
N LEU A 636 -29.32 -25.44 -18.79
CA LEU A 636 -29.49 -25.99 -17.44
C LEU A 636 -30.55 -25.21 -16.65
N GLY A 637 -31.28 -24.32 -17.33
CA GLY A 637 -32.35 -23.53 -16.77
C GLY A 637 -31.94 -22.10 -16.39
N ARG A 638 -32.95 -21.23 -16.37
CA ARG A 638 -32.83 -19.83 -15.96
C ARG A 638 -33.16 -19.69 -14.47
N LYS A 639 -32.43 -18.82 -13.77
CA LYS A 639 -32.66 -18.49 -12.35
C LYS A 639 -32.74 -16.97 -12.18
N PRO A 640 -33.66 -16.46 -11.34
CA PRO A 640 -33.64 -15.07 -10.94
C PRO A 640 -32.43 -14.77 -10.07
N VAL A 641 -31.92 -13.55 -10.18
CA VAL A 641 -30.77 -13.05 -9.41
C VAL A 641 -31.12 -11.65 -8.88
N GLY A 642 -30.81 -11.40 -7.61
CA GLY A 642 -31.06 -10.10 -6.99
C GLY A 642 -30.72 -10.13 -5.50
N GLN A 643 -31.26 -9.19 -4.74
CA GLN A 643 -30.97 -9.07 -3.31
C GLN A 643 -31.27 -10.36 -2.52
N ASP A 644 -32.39 -11.04 -2.82
CA ASP A 644 -32.79 -12.28 -2.13
C ASP A 644 -31.86 -13.47 -2.40
N SER A 645 -31.14 -13.44 -3.52
CA SER A 645 -30.13 -14.45 -3.89
C SER A 645 -28.71 -13.96 -3.62
N GLU A 646 -28.57 -12.81 -2.96
CA GLU A 646 -27.30 -12.10 -2.78
C GLU A 646 -26.54 -11.90 -4.11
N TYR A 647 -27.25 -11.63 -5.22
CA TYR A 647 -26.68 -11.49 -6.55
C TYR A 647 -25.93 -12.74 -7.08
N LYS A 648 -26.22 -13.93 -6.55
CA LYS A 648 -25.67 -15.22 -6.99
C LYS A 648 -26.75 -16.10 -7.64
N ALA A 649 -26.38 -16.82 -8.69
CA ALA A 649 -27.10 -17.99 -9.19
C ALA A 649 -26.25 -19.24 -9.02
N LEU A 650 -26.74 -20.21 -8.25
CA LEU A 650 -26.04 -21.47 -7.94
C LEU A 650 -26.58 -22.61 -8.81
N TYR A 651 -25.72 -23.45 -9.38
CA TYR A 651 -26.11 -24.60 -10.22
C TYR A 651 -25.37 -25.87 -9.82
N GLU A 652 -26.04 -27.01 -9.92
CA GLU A 652 -25.44 -28.35 -9.73
C GLU A 652 -25.26 -29.04 -11.08
N VAL A 653 -24.06 -28.95 -11.64
CA VAL A 653 -23.78 -29.31 -13.03
C VAL A 653 -23.04 -30.65 -13.08
N PRO A 654 -23.54 -31.68 -13.78
CA PRO A 654 -22.78 -32.91 -13.97
C PRO A 654 -21.58 -32.58 -14.86
N TYR A 655 -20.37 -32.78 -14.33
CA TYR A 655 -19.16 -32.42 -15.05
C TYR A 655 -19.05 -33.23 -16.34
N ALA A 656 -18.93 -32.51 -17.45
CA ALA A 656 -18.51 -33.04 -18.72
C ALA A 656 -17.51 -32.04 -19.32
N PRO A 657 -16.38 -32.50 -19.87
CA PRO A 657 -15.46 -31.64 -20.59
C PRO A 657 -16.18 -30.83 -21.67
N GLY A 658 -15.72 -29.59 -21.88
CA GLY A 658 -16.22 -28.71 -22.92
C GLY A 658 -16.42 -27.29 -22.44
N ARG A 659 -17.60 -26.73 -22.72
CA ARG A 659 -17.90 -25.30 -22.57
C ARG A 659 -19.07 -25.08 -21.62
N LEU A 660 -18.82 -24.28 -20.58
CA LEU A 660 -19.83 -23.78 -19.66
C LEU A 660 -20.04 -22.28 -19.92
N LEU A 661 -21.25 -21.89 -20.32
CA LEU A 661 -21.61 -20.51 -20.65
C LEU A 661 -22.70 -20.02 -19.70
N ALA A 662 -22.44 -18.94 -18.96
CA ALA A 662 -23.44 -18.17 -18.25
C ALA A 662 -23.91 -16.99 -19.10
N VAL A 663 -25.21 -16.81 -19.24
CA VAL A 663 -25.84 -15.70 -19.96
C VAL A 663 -26.73 -14.93 -18.99
N GLY A 664 -26.46 -13.63 -18.84
CA GLY A 664 -27.27 -12.71 -18.05
C GLY A 664 -28.32 -12.03 -18.91
N TYR A 665 -29.54 -11.89 -18.39
CA TYR A 665 -30.66 -11.28 -19.10
C TYR A 665 -31.19 -10.04 -18.38
N ARG A 666 -31.55 -9.03 -19.15
CA ARG A 666 -32.31 -7.85 -18.70
C ARG A 666 -33.51 -7.69 -19.62
N ASP A 667 -34.70 -7.57 -19.04
CA ASP A 667 -35.96 -7.43 -19.79
C ASP A 667 -36.16 -8.56 -20.84
N GLY A 668 -35.77 -9.78 -20.48
CA GLY A 668 -35.85 -10.97 -21.34
C GLY A 668 -34.81 -11.04 -22.47
N ARG A 669 -33.87 -10.08 -22.56
CA ARG A 669 -32.82 -10.03 -23.60
C ARG A 669 -31.44 -10.30 -23.01
N GLU A 670 -30.58 -11.00 -23.75
CA GLU A 670 -29.17 -11.18 -23.38
C GLU A 670 -28.50 -9.81 -23.21
N ALA A 671 -27.88 -9.60 -22.06
CA ALA A 671 -27.24 -8.35 -21.67
C ALA A 671 -25.76 -8.53 -21.29
N GLY A 672 -25.31 -9.78 -21.07
CA GLY A 672 -23.92 -10.12 -20.83
C GLY A 672 -23.71 -11.63 -20.78
N ARG A 673 -22.45 -12.08 -20.88
CA ARG A 673 -22.10 -13.49 -20.79
C ARG A 673 -20.71 -13.71 -20.21
N TRP A 674 -20.53 -14.85 -19.57
CA TRP A 674 -19.24 -15.34 -19.07
C TRP A 674 -19.06 -16.81 -19.43
N GLU A 675 -17.82 -17.21 -19.69
CA GLU A 675 -17.53 -18.54 -20.21
C GLU A 675 -16.34 -19.18 -19.50
N LEU A 676 -16.50 -20.46 -19.17
CA LEU A 676 -15.42 -21.34 -18.74
C LEU A 676 -15.28 -22.48 -19.76
N ARG A 677 -14.04 -22.89 -20.04
CA ARG A 677 -13.73 -24.02 -20.91
C ARG A 677 -12.83 -25.02 -20.21
N THR A 678 -12.98 -26.30 -20.56
CA THR A 678 -11.99 -27.32 -20.22
C THR A 678 -10.74 -27.06 -21.03
N ALA A 679 -9.62 -26.79 -20.36
CA ALA A 679 -8.36 -26.53 -21.00
C ALA A 679 -7.70 -27.83 -21.49
N GLY A 680 -7.07 -27.77 -22.66
CA GLY A 680 -6.15 -28.78 -23.15
C GLY A 680 -4.79 -28.73 -22.44
N ALA A 681 -3.81 -29.44 -23.00
CA ALA A 681 -2.43 -29.36 -22.50
C ALA A 681 -1.85 -27.95 -22.74
N PRO A 682 -0.97 -27.45 -21.85
CA PRO A 682 -0.26 -26.20 -22.07
C PRO A 682 0.47 -26.21 -23.42
N ALA A 683 0.26 -25.17 -24.22
CA ALA A 683 0.85 -25.01 -25.55
C ALA A 683 1.46 -23.61 -25.77
N VAL A 684 1.05 -22.62 -24.99
CA VAL A 684 1.51 -21.23 -25.10
C VAL A 684 1.82 -20.68 -23.71
N ALA A 685 2.98 -20.04 -23.59
CA ALA A 685 3.26 -19.11 -22.50
C ALA A 685 3.11 -17.68 -23.05
N GLU A 686 2.06 -16.98 -22.63
CA GLU A 686 1.86 -15.57 -22.92
C GLU A 686 2.62 -14.75 -21.90
N ALA A 687 3.54 -13.90 -22.38
CA ALA A 687 4.28 -12.98 -21.54
C ALA A 687 3.86 -11.54 -21.88
N SER A 688 3.47 -10.77 -20.86
CA SER A 688 3.10 -9.36 -21.02
C SER A 688 3.78 -8.52 -19.95
N SER A 689 4.10 -7.26 -20.28
CA SER A 689 4.65 -6.29 -19.33
C SER A 689 3.69 -5.13 -19.14
N ASP A 690 3.60 -4.61 -17.91
CA ASP A 690 2.77 -3.46 -17.58
C ASP A 690 3.28 -2.14 -18.21
N ARG A 691 4.57 -2.07 -18.54
CA ARG A 691 5.18 -0.93 -19.23
C ARG A 691 6.38 -1.36 -20.08
N SER A 692 6.69 -0.59 -21.12
CA SER A 692 7.82 -0.87 -22.02
C SER A 692 9.02 0.06 -21.84
N ARG A 693 8.87 1.13 -21.06
CA ARG A 693 9.92 2.13 -20.78
C ARG A 693 10.04 2.37 -19.29
N LEU A 694 11.27 2.50 -18.83
CA LEU A 694 11.65 2.74 -17.45
C LEU A 694 12.63 3.90 -17.41
N ARG A 695 12.62 4.76 -16.40
CA ARG A 695 13.70 5.74 -16.23
C ARG A 695 14.96 5.00 -15.78
N ALA A 696 16.09 5.40 -16.33
CA ALA A 696 17.41 4.90 -15.95
C ALA A 696 17.87 5.54 -14.62
N ASN A 697 17.09 5.37 -13.56
CA ASN A 697 17.30 5.95 -12.24
C ASN A 697 17.69 4.90 -11.17
N GLY A 698 17.77 3.63 -11.54
CA GLY A 698 18.06 2.54 -10.61
C GLY A 698 16.90 2.11 -9.71
N GLU A 699 15.71 2.70 -9.87
CA GLU A 699 14.53 2.52 -9.00
C GLU A 699 13.30 2.01 -9.76
N ASP A 700 13.08 2.47 -10.99
CA ASP A 700 11.86 2.17 -11.75
C ASP A 700 11.71 0.66 -12.02
N LEU A 701 10.47 0.18 -11.92
CA LEU A 701 10.11 -1.23 -12.03
C LEU A 701 9.17 -1.50 -13.21
N ALA A 702 9.35 -2.64 -13.86
CA ALA A 702 8.39 -3.25 -14.78
C ALA A 702 8.00 -4.64 -14.28
N TYR A 703 6.70 -4.94 -14.27
CA TYR A 703 6.17 -6.27 -13.94
C TYR A 703 5.89 -7.03 -15.22
N ILE A 704 6.35 -8.27 -15.30
CA ILE A 704 6.18 -9.17 -16.44
C ILE A 704 5.39 -10.38 -15.96
N ALA A 705 4.14 -10.48 -16.40
CA ALA A 705 3.29 -11.63 -16.13
C ALA A 705 3.48 -12.69 -17.22
N VAL A 706 3.62 -13.94 -16.81
CA VAL A 706 3.65 -15.11 -17.68
C VAL A 706 2.45 -15.99 -17.35
N GLU A 707 1.61 -16.25 -18.34
CA GLU A 707 0.39 -17.03 -18.21
C GLU A 707 0.37 -18.20 -19.20
N LEU A 708 0.08 -19.40 -18.69
CA LEU A 708 -0.02 -20.61 -19.49
C LEU A 708 -1.42 -20.73 -20.11
N ARG A 709 -1.44 -21.08 -21.39
CA ARG A 709 -2.66 -21.36 -22.16
C ARG A 709 -2.51 -22.63 -22.97
N ASP A 710 -3.63 -23.27 -23.28
CA ASP A 710 -3.68 -24.33 -24.28
C ASP A 710 -3.61 -23.75 -25.72
N ALA A 711 -3.71 -24.64 -26.72
CA ALA A 711 -3.62 -24.26 -28.13
C ALA A 711 -4.80 -23.38 -28.62
N ASP A 712 -5.93 -23.41 -27.90
CA ASP A 712 -7.14 -22.63 -28.22
C ASP A 712 -7.20 -21.32 -27.40
N GLY A 713 -6.18 -21.05 -26.58
CA GLY A 713 -6.09 -19.85 -25.74
C GLY A 713 -6.80 -19.96 -24.39
N THR A 714 -7.28 -21.15 -23.99
CA THR A 714 -7.89 -21.37 -22.68
C THR A 714 -6.84 -21.27 -21.57
N PRO A 715 -7.05 -20.47 -20.51
CA PRO A 715 -6.13 -20.40 -19.38
C PRO A 715 -5.95 -21.77 -18.70
N ILE A 716 -4.70 -22.11 -18.38
CA ILE A 716 -4.36 -23.28 -17.58
C ILE A 716 -4.49 -22.91 -16.10
N TYR A 717 -5.30 -23.66 -15.37
CA TYR A 717 -5.45 -23.47 -13.91
C TYR A 717 -5.06 -24.73 -13.12
N ALA A 718 -5.10 -25.91 -13.74
CA ALA A 718 -4.81 -27.17 -13.05
C ALA A 718 -3.31 -27.28 -12.67
N ARG A 719 -3.00 -27.54 -11.40
CA ARG A 719 -1.62 -27.59 -10.89
C ARG A 719 -0.73 -28.66 -11.53
N LYS A 720 -1.30 -29.78 -11.98
CA LYS A 720 -0.55 -30.80 -12.72
C LYS A 720 0.06 -30.27 -14.02
N ASP A 721 -0.52 -29.19 -14.56
CA ASP A 721 -0.13 -28.55 -15.81
C ASP A 721 0.73 -27.30 -15.59
N ASP A 722 1.05 -26.96 -14.34
CA ASP A 722 2.05 -25.94 -14.03
C ASP A 722 3.43 -26.36 -14.56
N ARG A 723 4.26 -25.36 -14.94
CA ARG A 723 5.56 -25.54 -15.59
C ARG A 723 6.65 -24.79 -14.86
N GLN A 724 7.88 -25.32 -14.90
CA GLN A 724 9.04 -24.55 -14.45
C GLN A 724 9.29 -23.36 -15.38
N VAL A 725 9.51 -22.19 -14.82
CA VAL A 725 9.86 -20.97 -15.55
C VAL A 725 11.24 -20.49 -15.10
N ARG A 726 12.06 -20.07 -16.07
CA ARG A 726 13.35 -19.44 -15.85
C ARG A 726 13.36 -18.08 -16.55
N VAL A 727 13.67 -17.04 -15.79
CA VAL A 727 13.74 -15.66 -16.27
C VAL A 727 15.19 -15.17 -16.16
N ARG A 728 15.71 -14.62 -17.25
CA ARG A 728 17.02 -13.97 -17.29
C ARG A 728 16.88 -12.55 -17.82
N VAL A 729 17.39 -11.58 -17.06
CA VAL A 729 17.42 -10.17 -17.44
C VAL A 729 18.86 -9.80 -17.83
N THR A 730 19.01 -9.15 -18.98
CA THR A 730 20.30 -8.63 -19.46
C THR A 730 20.16 -7.21 -19.99
N GLY A 731 21.29 -6.48 -20.07
CA GLY A 731 21.32 -5.10 -20.54
C GLY A 731 21.21 -4.09 -19.40
N ALA A 732 20.43 -3.04 -19.59
CA ALA A 732 20.33 -1.89 -18.70
C ALA A 732 19.41 -2.10 -17.47
N GLY A 733 19.23 -3.34 -17.02
CA GLY A 733 18.33 -3.69 -15.92
C GLY A 733 18.69 -5.02 -15.26
N THR A 734 18.02 -5.31 -14.14
CA THR A 734 18.24 -6.51 -13.33
C THR A 734 16.91 -7.13 -12.92
N LEU A 735 16.89 -8.43 -12.64
CA LEU A 735 15.75 -9.07 -11.97
C LEU A 735 15.71 -8.59 -10.51
N ALA A 736 14.56 -8.05 -10.08
CA ALA A 736 14.31 -7.65 -8.70
C ALA A 736 13.63 -8.76 -7.88
N GLY A 737 12.76 -9.55 -8.51
CA GLY A 737 12.12 -10.70 -7.87
C GLY A 737 11.25 -11.51 -8.82
N ILE A 738 10.92 -12.75 -8.45
CA ILE A 738 9.97 -13.63 -9.17
C ILE A 738 9.03 -14.34 -8.19
N GLY A 739 7.72 -14.31 -8.45
CA GLY A 739 6.70 -14.89 -7.58
C GLY A 739 5.49 -15.43 -8.34
N ASN A 740 4.77 -16.40 -7.75
CA ASN A 740 3.64 -17.08 -8.40
C ASN A 740 2.32 -17.00 -7.61
N GLY A 741 2.33 -16.51 -6.36
CA GLY A 741 1.13 -16.43 -5.52
C GLY A 741 0.72 -17.76 -4.88
N ASN A 742 1.53 -18.82 -5.02
CA ASN A 742 1.32 -20.04 -4.25
C ASN A 742 1.67 -19.77 -2.78
N PRO A 743 0.75 -19.93 -1.83
CA PRO A 743 0.99 -19.58 -0.43
C PRO A 743 1.95 -20.50 0.31
N VAL A 744 2.37 -21.61 -0.30
CA VAL A 744 3.26 -22.63 0.30
C VAL A 744 4.53 -22.87 -0.51
N ASP A 745 4.86 -21.97 -1.46
CA ASP A 745 6.06 -22.08 -2.29
C ASP A 745 7.21 -21.26 -1.71
N VAL A 746 8.08 -21.95 -0.98
CA VAL A 746 9.28 -21.40 -0.33
C VAL A 746 10.52 -21.38 -1.24
N SER A 747 10.33 -21.39 -2.56
CA SER A 747 11.43 -21.17 -3.50
C SER A 747 11.95 -19.73 -3.44
N SER A 748 13.20 -19.55 -3.83
CA SER A 748 13.88 -18.25 -3.86
C SER A 748 13.13 -17.24 -4.72
N PHE A 749 12.94 -16.03 -4.18
CA PHE A 749 12.43 -14.89 -4.95
C PHE A 749 13.47 -14.31 -5.91
N GLN A 750 14.76 -14.64 -5.76
CA GLN A 750 15.88 -14.00 -6.46
C GLN A 750 16.53 -14.87 -7.55
N SER A 751 16.31 -16.18 -7.51
CA SER A 751 16.94 -17.15 -8.42
C SER A 751 16.61 -16.96 -9.90
N GLY A 752 15.49 -16.27 -10.20
CA GLY A 752 14.91 -16.22 -11.54
C GLY A 752 14.25 -17.53 -11.96
N GLU A 753 14.16 -18.53 -11.08
CA GLU A 753 13.54 -19.82 -11.36
C GLU A 753 12.35 -20.03 -10.44
N ARG A 754 11.16 -20.24 -11.03
CA ARG A 754 9.97 -20.53 -10.25
C ARG A 754 8.96 -21.35 -11.06
N LYS A 755 8.25 -22.25 -10.39
CA LYS A 755 7.14 -22.98 -11.01
C LYS A 755 5.93 -22.04 -11.11
N THR A 756 5.15 -22.14 -12.18
CA THR A 756 3.84 -21.46 -12.21
C THR A 756 2.93 -21.99 -11.09
N PHE A 757 1.97 -21.18 -10.68
CA PHE A 757 0.86 -21.60 -9.83
C PHE A 757 -0.44 -21.19 -10.51
N HIS A 758 -1.29 -22.18 -10.80
CA HIS A 758 -2.51 -21.97 -11.58
C HIS A 758 -2.21 -21.28 -12.91
N GLY A 759 -1.16 -21.77 -13.57
CA GLY A 759 -0.66 -21.32 -14.86
C GLY A 759 0.02 -19.95 -14.85
N ARG A 760 0.29 -19.34 -13.68
CA ARG A 760 0.80 -17.96 -13.60
C ARG A 760 2.11 -17.84 -12.82
N VAL A 761 2.97 -16.94 -13.28
CA VAL A 761 4.14 -16.41 -12.54
C VAL A 761 4.36 -14.95 -12.96
N VAL A 762 4.94 -14.13 -12.08
CA VAL A 762 5.28 -12.73 -12.34
C VAL A 762 6.74 -12.48 -11.97
N ALA A 763 7.48 -11.87 -12.89
CA ALA A 763 8.85 -11.40 -12.67
C ALA A 763 8.88 -9.86 -12.64
N VAL A 764 9.69 -9.30 -11.76
CA VAL A 764 9.88 -7.85 -11.60
C VAL A 764 11.26 -7.48 -12.11
N VAL A 765 11.31 -6.54 -13.05
CA VAL A 765 12.55 -5.99 -13.62
C VAL A 765 12.77 -4.59 -13.09
N ARG A 766 13.96 -4.34 -12.54
CA ARG A 766 14.40 -3.00 -12.12
C ARG A 766 15.35 -2.40 -13.13
N ALA A 767 15.12 -1.15 -13.51
CA ALA A 767 16.06 -0.41 -14.35
C ALA A 767 17.39 -0.16 -13.62
N GLY A 768 18.48 -0.11 -14.36
CA GLY A 768 19.76 0.40 -13.86
C GLY A 768 19.83 1.93 -13.92
N VAL A 769 21.02 2.48 -13.68
CA VAL A 769 21.31 3.93 -13.74
C VAL A 769 21.78 4.41 -15.12
N ARG A 770 21.88 3.50 -16.09
CA ARG A 770 22.31 3.82 -17.46
C ARG A 770 21.18 3.53 -18.42
N ALA A 771 20.90 4.47 -19.31
CA ALA A 771 19.94 4.26 -20.39
C ALA A 771 20.44 3.17 -21.35
N GLY A 772 19.51 2.43 -21.94
CA GLY A 772 19.80 1.35 -22.87
C GLY A 772 18.70 0.27 -22.88
N PRO A 773 18.82 -0.70 -23.81
CA PRO A 773 17.87 -1.78 -23.91
C PRO A 773 17.99 -2.74 -22.72
N ILE A 774 16.86 -3.29 -22.32
CA ILE A 774 16.72 -4.39 -21.37
C ILE A 774 16.09 -5.55 -22.10
N THR A 775 16.74 -6.71 -22.06
CA THR A 775 16.22 -7.95 -22.64
C THR A 775 15.86 -8.91 -21.52
N VAL A 776 14.63 -9.42 -21.57
CA VAL A 776 14.11 -10.41 -20.63
C VAL A 776 13.83 -11.69 -21.39
N ASP A 777 14.67 -12.69 -21.18
CA ASP A 777 14.50 -14.03 -21.71
C ASP A 777 13.69 -14.86 -20.73
N ILE A 778 12.65 -15.54 -21.23
CA ILE A 778 11.70 -16.32 -20.44
C ILE A 778 11.64 -17.72 -21.06
N ASP A 779 12.22 -18.68 -20.37
CA ASP A 779 12.17 -20.09 -20.73
C ASP A 779 11.10 -20.77 -19.89
N VAL A 780 10.18 -21.48 -20.55
CA VAL A 780 9.11 -22.23 -19.89
C VAL A 780 9.23 -23.69 -20.28
N GLU A 781 9.25 -24.56 -19.29
CA GLU A 781 9.42 -26.01 -19.47
C GLU A 781 8.43 -26.56 -20.52
N GLY A 782 8.98 -27.20 -21.56
CA GLY A 782 8.18 -27.84 -22.62
C GLY A 782 7.52 -26.87 -23.59
N LEU A 783 7.77 -25.56 -23.52
CA LEU A 783 7.17 -24.54 -24.39
C LEU A 783 8.25 -23.68 -25.07
N PRO A 784 7.92 -23.02 -26.21
CA PRO A 784 8.87 -22.13 -26.87
C PRO A 784 9.24 -20.93 -25.98
N SER A 785 10.54 -20.62 -25.90
CA SER A 785 11.04 -19.45 -25.17
C SER A 785 10.42 -18.15 -25.67
N ARG A 786 10.26 -17.19 -24.76
CA ARG A 786 9.76 -15.84 -25.02
C ARG A 786 10.83 -14.82 -24.69
N ARG A 787 10.78 -13.67 -25.38
CA ARG A 787 11.65 -12.54 -25.13
C ARG A 787 10.84 -11.26 -25.09
N ILE A 788 10.95 -10.52 -23.98
CA ILE A 788 10.41 -9.16 -23.85
C ILE A 788 11.56 -8.16 -23.96
N ARG A 789 11.31 -7.04 -24.63
CA ARG A 789 12.24 -5.91 -24.71
C ARG A 789 11.62 -4.71 -24.00
N LEU A 790 12.41 -4.13 -23.11
CA LEU A 790 12.11 -2.86 -22.43
C LEU A 790 13.24 -1.88 -22.71
N ASP A 791 13.01 -0.60 -22.49
CA ASP A 791 14.05 0.44 -22.62
C ASP A 791 14.19 1.22 -21.31
N ALA A 792 15.41 1.24 -20.77
CA ALA A 792 15.79 2.24 -19.78
C ALA A 792 16.09 3.55 -20.53
N VAL A 793 15.32 4.60 -20.26
CA VAL A 793 15.45 5.92 -20.91
C VAL A 793 16.02 6.94 -19.94
N THR A 794 16.67 7.98 -20.46
CA THR A 794 17.15 9.08 -19.62
C THR A 794 15.97 9.68 -18.85
N PRO A 795 16.12 9.92 -17.52
CA PRO A 795 15.07 10.45 -16.66
C PRO A 795 14.44 11.76 -17.12
#